data_AF-A0A7Z9Y9A3-F1
#
_entry.id   AF-A0A7Z9Y9A3-F1
#
_cell.length_a   1.000
_cell.length_b   1.000
_cell.length_c   1.000
_cell.angle_alpha   90.00
_cell.angle_beta   90.00
_cell.angle_gamma   90.00
#
_symmetry.space_group_name_H-M   'P 1'
#
loop_
_entity.id
_entity.type
_entity.pdbx_description
1 polymer ?
#
loop_
_entity_poly.entity_id
_entity_poly.type
_entity_poly.pdbx_seq_one_letter_code
_entity_poly.pdbx_strand_id
1 'polypeptide(L)'
;GSRFKVAVYDRGGDLAKFLRESGFDVVEIGEPWEVEIPADVCVIGAHMLDLFPTPSVPTVGAQSSPGEKLKEFVRRGGVLIVLEQSSYPPNMFPVSLTDYACTIAFKRADPDGLFLDIGDDDFKFWRGDNMVARRTIAKPNHGPFRTIVDSGGSGGLIHVGVIEVPTGRGRYLLSQLLIGEKLQSEPIAGRFLLNLVDYACRAAAQPSSRHVLALIGERLSRDLERIDLKYKSVQGIPSPEDYPLLMVDGPELAGLGGELEGMRSYLRRGGTLILHAIEPGSMKVVNRLLPKRLVLQRSKAVPVLIEEMDKLIVGLSNQELYWLGPHTGDRRSRTPLDPGIIDYIPAEPLPPLEECDVIEAEEMKPESKFGLTVTQNGVHMYAASSVSTEYEFPKEGKYIMGIFAGGTPVEGVYPEVTIYLDGRRIAGIMLTHGEEDVYHVSIRAPQGKHTLSFAFTNDAYAPERGEDRNLFLDKIAIAPIKGAGPKEILNPSALVRIREGRGTIIIDQINWHGRTGSSDKAARYLSTLMTNLKADFRDTTSGVIVDAASMEPQPDIKLFRRIGRAVRFGTNGYVTCKVNFASSNSYIFEITARGTKAEGVYPAIRLSLDEKSIGEQNLQGEGWQTLRYEADVKQGVHRVKIEFTNDLWRPPEDRNLEVLQMRIYRLIDRSGG
;
A
#
# COMPACT_ATOMS: atom_id res chain seq x y z
N GLY A 1 9.01 32.54 16.50
CA GLY A 1 8.41 33.40 17.54
C GLY A 1 8.46 32.74 18.90
N SER A 2 7.99 31.50 19.04
CA SER A 2 8.34 30.61 20.15
C SER A 2 9.37 29.59 19.66
N ARG A 3 10.48 29.40 20.38
CA ARG A 3 11.33 28.22 20.18
C ARG A 3 10.57 27.05 20.77
N PHE A 4 10.22 26.06 19.96
CA PHE A 4 9.57 24.86 20.49
C PHE A 4 10.52 24.15 21.45
N LYS A 5 9.99 23.74 22.59
CA LYS A 5 10.72 22.98 23.60
C LYS A 5 10.80 21.53 23.17
N VAL A 6 11.99 20.95 23.21
CA VAL A 6 12.28 19.57 22.79
C VAL A 6 12.96 18.84 23.93
N ALA A 7 12.38 17.74 24.39
CA ALA A 7 13.03 16.85 25.34
C ALA A 7 13.99 15.90 24.60
N VAL A 8 15.19 15.69 25.11
CA VAL A 8 16.21 14.84 24.49
C VAL A 8 16.73 13.82 25.50
N TYR A 9 16.64 12.54 25.15
CA TYR A 9 17.28 11.44 25.86
C TYR A 9 18.43 10.91 24.99
N ASP A 10 19.66 11.24 25.37
CA ASP A 10 20.88 10.92 24.61
C ASP A 10 22.07 10.69 25.57
N ARG A 11 22.99 9.79 25.22
CA ARG A 11 24.24 9.54 25.97
C ARG A 11 25.39 10.17 25.20
N GLY A 12 26.02 11.19 25.79
CA GLY A 12 27.15 11.91 25.19
C GLY A 12 26.85 13.38 24.94
N GLY A 13 25.57 13.75 24.80
CA GLY A 13 25.11 15.14 24.73
C GLY A 13 25.32 15.80 23.37
N ASP A 14 25.88 15.10 22.39
CA ASP A 14 26.13 15.61 21.04
C ASP A 14 24.83 15.98 20.33
N LEU A 15 23.78 15.16 20.48
CA LEU A 15 22.46 15.45 19.90
C LEU A 15 21.85 16.70 20.51
N ALA A 16 21.87 16.80 21.85
CA ALA A 16 21.33 17.95 22.57
C ALA A 16 22.10 19.24 22.22
N LYS A 17 23.42 19.16 22.14
CA LYS A 17 24.29 20.26 21.71
C LYS A 17 23.96 20.72 20.29
N PHE A 18 23.90 19.80 19.33
CA PHE A 18 23.60 20.10 17.93
C PHE A 18 22.25 20.82 17.77
N LEU A 19 21.20 20.35 18.46
CA LEU A 19 19.88 20.97 18.41
C LEU A 19 19.85 22.37 19.05
N ARG A 20 20.59 22.59 20.15
CA ARG A 20 20.71 23.93 20.76
C ARG A 20 21.43 24.91 19.83
N GLU A 21 22.54 24.49 19.25
CA GLU A 21 23.32 25.30 18.30
C GLU A 21 22.49 25.64 17.05
N SER A 22 21.57 24.75 16.67
CA SER A 22 20.61 24.95 15.58
C SER A 22 19.36 25.76 15.98
N GLY A 23 19.27 26.22 17.23
CA GLY A 23 18.26 27.18 17.69
C GLY A 23 17.00 26.60 18.33
N PHE A 24 16.97 25.32 18.70
CA PHE A 24 15.88 24.71 19.48
C PHE A 24 16.05 24.95 20.98
N ASP A 25 14.93 24.99 21.73
CA ASP A 25 14.95 25.01 23.19
C ASP A 25 14.99 23.56 23.70
N VAL A 26 16.17 23.11 24.15
CA VAL A 26 16.43 21.69 24.45
C VAL A 26 16.54 21.43 25.94
N VAL A 27 15.71 20.49 26.43
CA VAL A 27 15.79 19.94 27.78
C VAL A 27 16.30 18.50 27.72
N GLU A 28 17.49 18.29 28.28
CA GLU A 28 18.00 16.94 28.47
C GLU A 28 17.23 16.25 29.60
N ILE A 29 16.82 15.01 29.37
CA ILE A 29 16.06 14.20 30.34
C ILE A 29 16.74 12.86 30.57
N GLY A 30 16.42 12.23 31.70
CA GLY A 30 16.74 10.83 31.93
C GLY A 30 15.88 9.90 31.07
N GLU A 31 15.81 8.64 31.47
CA GLU A 31 14.98 7.64 30.79
C GLU A 31 13.53 8.15 30.65
N PRO A 32 12.99 8.31 29.42
CA PRO A 32 11.68 8.95 29.19
C PRO A 32 10.49 8.13 29.69
N TRP A 33 10.74 6.89 30.08
CA TRP A 33 9.80 6.04 30.78
C TRP A 33 9.98 6.05 32.30
N GLU A 34 10.93 6.77 32.88
CA GLU A 34 11.03 6.96 34.34
C GLU A 34 10.71 8.38 34.77
N VAL A 35 10.76 9.33 33.84
CA VAL A 35 10.49 10.75 34.09
C VAL A 35 9.28 11.24 33.31
N GLU A 36 8.65 12.30 33.80
CA GLU A 36 7.67 13.05 33.02
C GLU A 36 8.38 13.84 31.92
N ILE A 37 7.90 13.71 30.67
CA ILE A 37 8.48 14.40 29.51
C ILE A 37 8.01 15.85 29.54
N PRO A 38 8.91 16.85 29.71
CA PRO A 38 8.53 18.24 29.99
C PRO A 38 8.31 19.07 28.71
N ALA A 39 7.94 18.42 27.60
CA ALA A 39 7.82 18.99 26.25
C ALA A 39 6.86 18.15 25.39
N ASP A 40 6.27 18.75 24.34
CA ASP A 40 5.39 18.03 23.42
C ASP A 40 6.16 17.18 22.40
N VAL A 41 7.47 17.40 22.24
CA VAL A 41 8.36 16.62 21.39
C VAL A 41 9.46 15.98 22.24
N CYS A 42 9.67 14.68 22.06
CA CYS A 42 10.75 13.94 22.69
C CYS A 42 11.61 13.25 21.62
N VAL A 43 12.93 13.36 21.71
CA VAL A 43 13.89 12.68 20.84
C VAL A 43 14.67 11.65 21.66
N ILE A 44 14.60 10.40 21.24
CA ILE A 44 15.46 9.32 21.73
C ILE A 44 16.64 9.21 20.75
N GLY A 45 17.85 9.43 21.28
CA GLY A 45 19.10 9.38 20.53
C GLY A 45 19.42 7.98 19.98
N ALA A 46 20.42 7.93 19.09
CA ALA A 46 20.85 6.67 18.49
C ALA A 46 21.36 5.68 19.55
N HIS A 47 21.00 4.41 19.40
CA HIS A 47 21.41 3.30 20.28
C HIS A 47 20.99 3.40 21.76
N MET A 48 20.17 4.39 22.13
CA MET A 48 19.70 4.56 23.51
C MET A 48 18.79 3.44 23.98
N LEU A 49 18.13 2.72 23.06
CA LEU A 49 17.30 1.57 23.36
C LEU A 49 18.10 0.26 23.38
N ASP A 50 19.33 0.25 22.87
CA ASP A 50 20.22 -0.91 22.92
C ASP A 50 20.71 -1.19 24.36
N LEU A 51 20.46 -0.24 25.26
CA LEU A 51 20.69 -0.36 26.70
C LEU A 51 19.69 -1.29 27.39
N PHE A 52 18.55 -1.58 26.74
CA PHE A 52 17.64 -2.59 27.24
C PHE A 52 18.29 -3.97 27.16
N PRO A 53 18.17 -4.79 28.22
CA PRO A 53 18.66 -6.15 28.16
C PRO A 53 17.91 -6.91 27.06
N THR A 54 18.65 -7.54 26.15
CA THR A 54 18.05 -8.45 25.17
C THR A 54 17.75 -9.77 25.87
N PRO A 55 16.47 -10.16 26.03
CA PRO A 55 16.15 -11.42 26.69
C PRO A 55 16.60 -12.58 25.81
N SER A 56 17.18 -13.63 26.42
CA SER A 56 17.60 -14.85 25.71
C SER A 56 16.44 -15.62 25.08
N VAL A 57 15.22 -15.39 25.55
CA VAL A 57 13.97 -15.89 25.00
C VAL A 57 13.07 -14.70 24.64
N PRO A 58 12.61 -14.56 23.38
CA PRO A 58 11.72 -13.49 22.99
C PRO A 58 10.48 -13.44 23.89
N THR A 59 10.15 -12.27 24.44
CA THR A 59 9.08 -12.10 25.44
C THR A 59 7.94 -11.23 24.92
N VAL A 60 6.69 -11.70 24.99
CA VAL A 60 5.48 -11.01 24.50
C VAL A 60 4.46 -10.78 25.63
N GLY A 61 3.65 -9.72 25.55
CA GLY A 61 2.50 -9.52 26.43
C GLY A 61 2.77 -8.93 27.81
N ALA A 62 3.92 -8.26 28.02
CA ALA A 62 4.22 -7.58 29.28
C ALA A 62 3.40 -6.27 29.41
N GLN A 63 2.61 -6.13 30.49
CA GLN A 63 1.65 -5.02 30.66
C GLN A 63 2.24 -3.71 31.21
N SER A 64 3.39 -3.75 31.88
CA SER A 64 3.98 -2.60 32.57
C SER A 64 5.41 -2.38 32.07
N SER A 65 5.55 -1.86 30.87
CA SER A 65 6.85 -1.60 30.28
C SER A 65 7.01 -0.12 29.93
N PRO A 66 8.25 0.35 29.83
CA PRO A 66 8.60 1.61 29.18
C PRO A 66 7.81 1.98 27.92
N GLY A 67 7.37 0.99 27.14
CA GLY A 67 6.50 1.19 25.98
C GLY A 67 5.15 1.85 26.31
N GLU A 68 4.47 1.47 27.39
CA GLU A 68 3.16 2.05 27.72
C GLU A 68 3.24 3.52 28.14
N LYS A 69 4.31 3.92 28.85
CA LYS A 69 4.53 5.33 29.20
C LYS A 69 4.80 6.18 27.94
N LEU A 70 5.64 5.68 27.02
CA LEU A 70 5.87 6.34 25.73
C LEU A 70 4.60 6.40 24.88
N LYS A 71 3.81 5.32 24.89
CA LYS A 71 2.52 5.26 24.18
C LYS A 71 1.51 6.24 24.73
N GLU A 72 1.44 6.40 26.05
CA GLU A 72 0.55 7.38 26.68
C GLU A 72 0.96 8.82 26.35
N PHE A 73 2.27 9.13 26.37
CA PHE A 73 2.80 10.41 25.91
C PHE A 73 2.33 10.72 24.48
N VAL A 74 2.50 9.76 23.56
CA VAL A 74 2.08 9.91 22.17
C VAL A 74 0.56 10.04 22.04
N ARG A 75 -0.23 9.18 22.70
CA ARG A 75 -1.71 9.23 22.63
C ARG A 75 -2.27 10.58 23.05
N ARG A 76 -1.65 11.23 24.06
CA ARG A 76 -2.05 12.54 24.55
C ARG A 76 -1.71 13.69 23.60
N GLY A 77 -0.93 13.48 22.55
CA GLY A 77 -0.56 14.52 21.59
C GLY A 77 0.94 14.68 21.37
N GLY A 78 1.76 14.00 22.18
CA GLY A 78 3.21 14.05 22.06
C GLY A 78 3.71 13.48 20.73
N VAL A 79 4.84 13.99 20.27
CA VAL A 79 5.57 13.47 19.11
C VAL A 79 6.88 12.86 19.59
N LEU A 80 7.00 11.54 19.42
CA LEU A 80 8.20 10.80 19.81
C LEU A 80 9.06 10.52 18.57
N ILE A 81 10.21 11.16 18.49
CA ILE A 81 11.25 10.86 17.51
C ILE A 81 12.18 9.79 18.10
N VAL A 82 12.45 8.72 17.36
CA VAL A 82 13.43 7.70 17.75
C VAL A 82 14.41 7.54 16.61
N LEU A 83 15.68 7.82 16.88
CA LEU A 83 16.78 7.64 15.93
C LEU A 83 17.19 6.16 15.85
N GLU A 84 18.19 5.85 15.03
CA GLU A 84 18.59 4.48 14.72
C GLU A 84 18.93 3.64 15.96
N GLN A 85 18.53 2.37 15.95
CA GLN A 85 18.73 1.44 17.08
C GLN A 85 19.18 0.08 16.55
N SER A 86 19.90 -0.69 17.36
CA SER A 86 20.18 -2.08 17.03
C SER A 86 18.95 -2.96 17.27
N SER A 87 18.14 -2.64 18.28
CA SER A 87 16.92 -3.39 18.58
C SER A 87 15.81 -2.49 19.12
N TYR A 88 14.57 -2.91 18.92
CA TYR A 88 13.43 -2.35 19.65
C TYR A 88 13.07 -3.27 20.81
N PRO A 89 12.97 -2.74 22.04
CA PRO A 89 12.45 -3.52 23.16
C PRO A 89 11.06 -4.07 22.84
N PRO A 90 10.74 -5.30 23.25
CA PRO A 90 9.46 -5.93 22.93
C PRO A 90 8.25 -5.06 23.33
N ASN A 91 7.30 -4.90 22.41
CA ASN A 91 6.07 -4.12 22.56
C ASN A 91 6.27 -2.62 22.84
N MET A 92 7.47 -2.07 22.61
CA MET A 92 7.72 -0.65 22.83
C MET A 92 7.10 0.24 21.76
N PHE A 93 7.11 -0.23 20.51
CA PHE A 93 6.59 0.52 19.36
C PHE A 93 5.50 -0.29 18.65
N PRO A 94 4.77 0.28 17.69
CA PRO A 94 3.81 -0.45 16.86
C PRO A 94 4.44 -1.09 15.60
N VAL A 95 5.77 -0.98 15.44
CA VAL A 95 6.55 -1.53 14.32
C VAL A 95 7.78 -2.26 14.84
N SER A 96 8.39 -3.06 13.98
CA SER A 96 9.55 -3.90 14.33
C SER A 96 10.71 -3.66 13.39
N LEU A 97 11.93 -3.83 13.90
CA LEU A 97 13.13 -3.80 13.10
C LEU A 97 13.34 -5.11 12.34
N THR A 98 14.09 -5.01 11.26
CA THR A 98 14.55 -6.10 10.43
C THR A 98 16.05 -5.98 10.22
N ASP A 99 16.72 -7.12 10.18
CA ASP A 99 18.15 -7.19 9.89
C ASP A 99 18.38 -7.02 8.37
N TYR A 100 18.17 -5.80 7.90
CA TYR A 100 18.37 -5.40 6.52
C TYR A 100 19.04 -4.04 6.49
N ALA A 101 20.21 -3.99 5.87
CA ALA A 101 21.01 -2.79 5.72
C ALA A 101 20.86 -2.24 4.30
N CYS A 102 20.94 -0.92 4.11
CA CYS A 102 20.87 -0.31 2.78
C CYS A 102 21.87 0.84 2.59
N THR A 103 22.33 0.98 1.35
CA THR A 103 23.21 2.06 0.86
C THR A 103 22.45 3.10 0.04
N ILE A 104 21.19 2.80 -0.32
CA ILE A 104 20.28 3.65 -1.09
C ILE A 104 18.92 3.57 -0.43
N ALA A 105 18.30 4.71 -0.19
CA ALA A 105 16.92 4.84 0.21
C ALA A 105 16.19 5.88 -0.64
N PHE A 106 14.87 5.84 -0.63
CA PHE A 106 14.00 6.61 -1.51
C PHE A 106 12.94 7.35 -0.70
N LYS A 107 12.73 8.61 -1.06
CA LYS A 107 11.64 9.42 -0.51
C LYS A 107 10.28 8.91 -0.96
N ARG A 108 9.29 8.99 -0.07
CA ARG A 108 7.91 8.53 -0.32
C ARG A 108 6.85 9.55 0.09
N ALA A 109 7.05 10.18 1.24
CA ALA A 109 6.11 11.16 1.75
C ALA A 109 6.86 12.39 2.23
N ASP A 110 6.49 13.56 1.70
CA ASP A 110 7.01 14.86 2.12
C ASP A 110 5.95 15.64 2.92
N PRO A 111 5.57 15.18 4.13
CA PRO A 111 4.57 15.88 4.91
C PRO A 111 5.12 17.25 5.35
N ASP A 112 4.42 18.30 4.94
CA ASP A 112 4.70 19.68 5.32
C ASP A 112 6.18 20.10 5.18
N GLY A 113 6.84 19.70 4.09
CA GLY A 113 8.19 20.13 3.73
C GLY A 113 9.32 19.44 4.52
N LEU A 114 9.12 18.20 4.96
CA LEU A 114 10.12 17.39 5.64
C LEU A 114 11.42 17.20 4.82
N PHE A 115 11.35 17.27 3.49
CA PHE A 115 12.52 17.19 2.61
C PHE A 115 12.99 18.55 2.08
N LEU A 116 12.66 19.66 2.76
CA LEU A 116 13.17 20.98 2.38
C LEU A 116 14.71 20.98 2.31
N ASP A 117 15.24 21.40 1.17
CA ASP A 117 16.67 21.39 0.79
C ASP A 117 17.31 20.00 0.80
N ILE A 118 16.53 18.94 0.55
CA ILE A 118 17.02 17.57 0.41
C ILE A 118 16.55 17.01 -0.94
N GLY A 119 17.48 16.65 -1.82
CA GLY A 119 17.31 16.03 -3.14
C GLY A 119 17.21 14.51 -3.10
N ASP A 120 16.82 13.88 -4.21
CA ASP A 120 16.55 12.43 -4.26
C ASP A 120 17.81 11.57 -4.12
N ASP A 121 18.98 12.14 -4.45
CA ASP A 121 20.28 11.48 -4.32
C ASP A 121 20.89 11.61 -2.93
N ASP A 122 20.34 12.47 -2.06
CA ASP A 122 20.87 12.72 -0.72
C ASP A 122 20.68 11.54 0.24
N PHE A 123 19.86 10.54 -0.12
CA PHE A 123 19.70 9.28 0.62
C PHE A 123 20.48 8.12 0.00
N LYS A 124 21.68 8.39 -0.54
CA LYS A 124 22.54 7.39 -1.19
C LYS A 124 23.99 7.56 -0.77
N PHE A 125 24.68 6.46 -0.49
CA PHE A 125 26.13 6.40 -0.31
C PHE A 125 26.71 7.40 0.70
N TRP A 126 26.11 7.45 1.90
CA TRP A 126 26.56 8.35 2.98
C TRP A 126 28.03 8.09 3.37
N ARG A 127 28.74 9.17 3.75
CA ARG A 127 30.20 9.13 3.96
C ARG A 127 30.69 8.05 4.91
N GLY A 128 31.92 7.60 4.70
CA GLY A 128 32.60 6.58 5.51
C GLY A 128 32.46 5.18 4.91
N ASP A 129 31.30 4.55 5.09
CA ASP A 129 31.02 3.15 4.69
C ASP A 129 29.91 3.01 3.63
N ASN A 130 29.45 4.12 3.04
CA ASN A 130 28.33 4.19 2.08
C ASN A 130 26.96 3.76 2.64
N MET A 131 26.87 3.46 3.94
CA MET A 131 25.65 2.97 4.56
C MET A 131 24.71 4.11 4.91
N VAL A 132 23.45 3.97 4.51
CA VAL A 132 22.36 4.90 4.88
C VAL A 132 21.61 4.38 6.10
N ALA A 133 21.46 3.05 6.22
CA ALA A 133 20.89 2.39 7.39
C ALA A 133 21.56 1.01 7.62
N ARG A 134 21.83 0.65 8.88
CA ARG A 134 22.33 -0.70 9.25
C ARG A 134 21.20 -1.72 9.45
N ARG A 135 20.05 -1.24 9.88
CA ARG A 135 18.79 -1.98 10.01
C ARG A 135 17.68 -1.16 9.40
N THR A 136 16.55 -1.80 9.11
CA THR A 136 15.36 -1.09 8.61
C THR A 136 14.12 -1.57 9.34
N ILE A 137 13.08 -0.76 9.31
CA ILE A 137 11.77 -1.10 9.87
C ILE A 137 11.04 -2.00 8.86
N ALA A 138 10.43 -3.10 9.32
CA ALA A 138 9.53 -3.90 8.49
C ALA A 138 8.35 -3.03 8.05
N LYS A 139 8.10 -2.89 6.74
CA LYS A 139 6.95 -2.12 6.26
C LYS A 139 5.65 -2.74 6.79
N PRO A 140 4.88 -2.03 7.63
CA PRO A 140 3.64 -2.58 8.20
C PRO A 140 2.64 -2.92 7.11
N ASN A 141 1.67 -3.78 7.42
CA ASN A 141 0.55 -4.13 6.54
C ASN A 141 -0.82 -3.90 7.20
N HIS A 142 -0.82 -3.36 8.42
CA HIS A 142 -2.01 -3.02 9.20
C HIS A 142 -1.68 -1.83 10.10
N GLY A 143 -2.72 -1.25 10.70
CA GLY A 143 -2.59 -0.12 11.59
C GLY A 143 -2.28 1.19 10.85
N PRO A 144 -2.14 2.28 11.61
CA PRO A 144 -1.95 3.59 11.03
C PRO A 144 -0.47 3.85 10.74
N PHE A 145 -0.10 4.04 9.48
CA PHE A 145 1.28 4.38 9.14
C PHE A 145 1.40 5.20 7.86
N ARG A 146 2.51 5.92 7.76
CA ARG A 146 2.97 6.61 6.56
C ARG A 146 4.46 6.36 6.39
N THR A 147 4.80 5.67 5.30
CA THR A 147 6.21 5.47 4.92
C THR A 147 6.77 6.79 4.40
N ILE A 148 7.82 7.30 5.03
CA ILE A 148 8.48 8.55 4.66
C ILE A 148 9.68 8.27 3.77
N VAL A 149 10.52 7.31 4.16
CA VAL A 149 11.68 6.82 3.40
C VAL A 149 11.68 5.30 3.39
N ASP A 150 11.83 4.67 2.23
CA ASP A 150 11.99 3.21 2.10
C ASP A 150 13.20 2.80 1.24
N SER A 151 13.47 1.51 1.16
CA SER A 151 14.55 0.89 0.40
C SER A 151 14.03 -0.36 -0.31
N GLY A 152 14.63 -0.65 -1.45
CA GLY A 152 14.39 -1.89 -2.20
C GLY A 152 15.11 -3.08 -1.57
N GLY A 153 14.65 -4.29 -1.91
CA GLY A 153 15.22 -5.58 -1.55
C GLY A 153 14.56 -6.70 -2.37
N SER A 154 14.80 -7.97 -2.02
CA SER A 154 14.22 -9.12 -2.75
C SER A 154 12.68 -9.18 -2.70
N GLY A 155 12.06 -8.53 -1.71
CA GLY A 155 10.61 -8.37 -1.60
C GLY A 155 10.04 -7.08 -2.22
N GLY A 156 10.87 -6.30 -2.92
CA GLY A 156 10.54 -4.95 -3.40
C GLY A 156 10.78 -3.87 -2.34
N LEU A 157 9.97 -2.80 -2.37
CA LEU A 157 10.10 -1.63 -1.47
C LEU A 157 9.45 -1.87 -0.10
N ILE A 158 9.95 -2.86 0.65
CA ILE A 158 9.37 -3.30 1.93
C ILE A 158 10.27 -3.04 3.16
N HIS A 159 11.41 -2.39 2.95
CA HIS A 159 12.37 -2.03 4.00
C HIS A 159 12.28 -0.53 4.26
N VAL A 160 11.89 -0.12 5.46
CA VAL A 160 11.56 1.29 5.76
C VAL A 160 12.69 1.94 6.56
N GLY A 161 13.24 3.03 6.03
CA GLY A 161 14.25 3.83 6.72
C GLY A 161 13.64 4.84 7.68
N VAL A 162 12.49 5.43 7.32
CA VAL A 162 11.77 6.39 8.18
C VAL A 162 10.27 6.17 8.03
N ILE A 163 9.57 6.07 9.17
CA ILE A 163 8.12 5.88 9.21
C ILE A 163 7.48 6.84 10.23
N GLU A 164 6.33 7.36 9.87
CA GLU A 164 5.41 8.00 10.80
C GLU A 164 4.30 7.02 11.16
N VAL A 165 3.99 6.91 12.45
CA VAL A 165 2.87 6.13 12.96
C VAL A 165 1.99 7.04 13.82
N PRO A 166 0.91 7.62 13.26
CA PRO A 166 -0.01 8.42 14.04
C PRO A 166 -0.73 7.54 15.08
N THR A 167 -0.86 8.01 16.32
CA THR A 167 -1.44 7.24 17.43
C THR A 167 -2.14 8.18 18.41
N GLY A 168 -3.44 7.98 18.64
CA GLY A 168 -4.26 8.94 19.38
C GLY A 168 -4.18 10.33 18.73
N ARG A 169 -3.81 11.35 19.52
CA ARG A 169 -3.63 12.73 19.05
C ARG A 169 -2.22 13.06 18.59
N GLY A 170 -1.24 12.20 18.89
CA GLY A 170 0.16 12.40 18.58
C GLY A 170 0.66 11.41 17.53
N ARG A 171 1.98 11.20 17.48
CA ARG A 171 2.61 10.25 16.56
C ARG A 171 4.00 9.81 16.98
N TYR A 172 4.39 8.63 16.49
CA TYR A 172 5.78 8.22 16.44
C TYR A 172 6.41 8.66 15.12
N LEU A 173 7.67 9.11 15.17
CA LEU A 173 8.56 9.33 14.03
C LEU A 173 9.80 8.47 14.24
N LEU A 174 9.81 7.29 13.62
CA LEU A 174 10.83 6.28 13.84
C LEU A 174 11.79 6.26 12.65
N SER A 175 13.07 6.49 12.90
CA SER A 175 14.13 6.49 11.90
C SER A 175 15.14 5.40 12.18
N GLN A 176 15.61 4.75 11.12
CA GLN A 176 16.77 3.85 11.11
C GLN A 176 17.87 4.34 10.16
N LEU A 177 17.68 5.51 9.55
CA LEU A 177 18.77 6.21 8.89
C LEU A 177 19.84 6.53 9.94
N LEU A 178 21.13 6.43 9.58
CA LEU A 178 22.28 6.62 10.47
C LEU A 178 22.49 8.10 10.85
N ILE A 179 21.45 8.76 11.34
CA ILE A 179 21.40 10.19 11.61
C ILE A 179 22.31 10.53 12.79
N GLY A 180 22.21 9.79 13.89
CA GLY A 180 23.04 9.97 15.08
C GLY A 180 24.49 9.56 14.83
N GLU A 181 24.73 8.35 14.31
CA GLU A 181 26.08 7.83 14.01
C GLU A 181 26.86 8.75 13.06
N LYS A 182 26.17 9.39 12.09
CA LYS A 182 26.80 10.26 11.09
C LYS A 182 26.50 11.74 11.27
N LEU A 183 25.97 12.16 12.42
CA LEU A 183 25.57 13.56 12.67
C LEU A 183 26.70 14.57 12.38
N GLN A 184 27.94 14.19 12.69
CA GLN A 184 29.13 15.04 12.52
C GLN A 184 29.85 14.85 11.17
N SER A 185 29.52 13.80 10.41
CA SER A 185 30.25 13.43 9.19
C SER A 185 29.43 13.53 7.92
N GLU A 186 28.10 13.40 7.99
CA GLU A 186 27.19 13.51 6.86
C GLU A 186 26.27 14.73 7.01
N PRO A 187 26.49 15.84 6.27
CA PRO A 187 25.68 17.05 6.38
C PRO A 187 24.18 16.81 6.18
N ILE A 188 23.80 15.87 5.31
CA ILE A 188 22.40 15.52 5.09
C ILE A 188 21.76 14.89 6.34
N ALA A 189 22.51 14.12 7.13
CA ALA A 189 22.00 13.57 8.39
C ALA A 189 21.59 14.70 9.34
N GLY A 190 22.44 15.72 9.50
CA GLY A 190 22.13 16.91 10.28
C GLY A 190 20.94 17.69 9.72
N ARG A 191 20.91 17.96 8.41
CA ARG A 191 19.80 18.70 7.78
C ARG A 191 18.46 17.96 7.95
N PHE A 192 18.44 16.66 7.72
CA PHE A 192 17.23 15.85 7.86
C PHE A 192 16.76 15.77 9.32
N LEU A 193 17.66 15.67 10.29
CA LEU A 193 17.30 15.76 11.72
C LEU A 193 16.59 17.07 12.05
N LEU A 194 17.09 18.20 11.57
CA LEU A 194 16.46 19.51 11.80
C LEU A 194 15.05 19.57 11.20
N ASN A 195 14.88 19.08 9.97
CA ASN A 195 13.57 19.02 9.33
C ASN A 195 12.61 18.09 10.10
N LEU A 196 13.11 16.96 10.63
CA LEU A 196 12.32 16.01 11.41
C LEU A 196 11.84 16.61 12.73
N VAL A 197 12.71 17.33 13.44
CA VAL A 197 12.35 18.02 14.71
C VAL A 197 11.41 19.19 14.44
N ASP A 198 11.64 19.99 13.41
CA ASP A 198 10.72 21.08 13.02
C ASP A 198 9.33 20.56 12.65
N TYR A 199 9.29 19.50 11.82
CA TYR A 199 8.04 18.81 11.50
C TYR A 199 7.33 18.29 12.76
N ALA A 200 8.07 17.65 13.66
CA ALA A 200 7.52 17.15 14.93
C ALA A 200 6.92 18.27 15.78
N CYS A 201 7.59 19.43 15.85
CA CYS A 201 7.10 20.59 16.60
C CYS A 201 5.80 21.15 16.00
N ARG A 202 5.74 21.30 14.67
CA ARG A 202 4.51 21.75 13.97
C ARG A 202 3.38 20.75 14.13
N ALA A 203 3.68 19.46 14.03
CA ALA A 203 2.73 18.38 14.23
C ALA A 203 2.18 18.35 15.67
N ALA A 204 3.04 18.54 16.68
CA ALA A 204 2.65 18.60 18.09
C ALA A 204 1.74 19.80 18.39
N ALA A 205 1.99 20.94 17.73
CA ALA A 205 1.16 22.14 17.86
C ALA A 205 -0.23 22.02 17.20
N GLN A 206 -0.41 21.03 16.31
CA GLN A 206 -1.66 20.80 15.58
C GLN A 206 -2.10 19.33 15.70
N PRO A 207 -2.47 18.87 16.92
CA PRO A 207 -2.92 17.51 17.12
C PRO A 207 -4.19 17.26 16.31
N SER A 208 -4.24 16.14 15.60
CA SER A 208 -5.40 15.77 14.79
C SER A 208 -6.16 14.62 15.43
N SER A 209 -7.46 14.82 15.65
CA SER A 209 -8.36 13.73 16.01
C SER A 209 -8.46 12.69 14.89
N ARG A 210 -8.74 11.46 15.29
CA ARG A 210 -9.03 10.35 14.40
C ARG A 210 -10.46 9.90 14.57
N HIS A 211 -11.02 9.29 13.54
CA HIS A 211 -12.45 9.05 13.43
C HIS A 211 -12.76 7.58 13.21
N VAL A 212 -13.72 7.05 13.98
CA VAL A 212 -14.31 5.73 13.70
C VAL A 212 -15.06 5.82 12.37
N LEU A 213 -14.85 4.83 11.50
CA LEU A 213 -15.53 4.74 10.22
C LEU A 213 -16.98 4.27 10.40
N ALA A 214 -17.96 4.92 9.80
CA ALA A 214 -19.28 4.31 9.60
C ALA A 214 -19.25 3.42 8.34
N LEU A 215 -19.80 2.21 8.42
CA LEU A 215 -19.79 1.23 7.34
C LEU A 215 -21.21 0.81 6.94
N ILE A 216 -21.51 0.85 5.64
CA ILE A 216 -22.66 0.17 5.03
C ILE A 216 -22.11 -0.89 4.07
N GLY A 217 -22.25 -2.18 4.44
CA GLY A 217 -21.76 -3.32 3.64
C GLY A 217 -20.86 -4.26 4.44
N GLU A 218 -21.46 -5.29 5.04
CA GLU A 218 -20.76 -6.28 5.90
C GLU A 218 -19.69 -7.10 5.14
N ARG A 219 -19.78 -7.15 3.81
CA ARG A 219 -18.79 -7.82 2.96
C ARG A 219 -17.36 -7.32 3.20
N LEU A 220 -17.21 -6.05 3.58
CA LEU A 220 -15.91 -5.40 3.78
C LEU A 220 -15.35 -5.59 5.20
N SER A 221 -16.17 -6.02 6.16
CA SER A 221 -15.83 -6.13 7.58
C SER A 221 -14.52 -6.89 7.82
N ARG A 222 -14.35 -8.04 7.18
CA ARG A 222 -13.15 -8.89 7.35
C ARG A 222 -11.86 -8.18 6.93
N ASP A 223 -11.89 -7.39 5.86
CA ASP A 223 -10.71 -6.67 5.37
C ASP A 223 -10.37 -5.47 6.25
N LEU A 224 -11.39 -4.75 6.75
CA LEU A 224 -11.21 -3.64 7.69
C LEU A 224 -10.67 -4.14 9.04
N GLU A 225 -11.15 -5.28 9.52
CA GLU A 225 -10.59 -5.93 10.71
C GLU A 225 -9.16 -6.42 10.50
N ARG A 226 -8.81 -6.89 9.30
CA ARG A 226 -7.47 -7.37 8.97
C ARG A 226 -6.41 -6.28 9.11
N ILE A 227 -6.77 -5.03 8.81
CA ILE A 227 -5.90 -3.85 8.93
C ILE A 227 -6.05 -3.13 10.28
N ASP A 228 -6.80 -3.70 11.22
CA ASP A 228 -7.08 -3.14 12.55
C ASP A 228 -7.87 -1.82 12.54
N LEU A 229 -8.67 -1.57 11.51
CA LEU A 229 -9.48 -0.36 11.43
C LEU A 229 -10.63 -0.40 12.45
N LYS A 230 -10.90 0.71 13.13
CA LYS A 230 -12.13 0.86 13.92
C LYS A 230 -13.27 1.33 13.01
N TYR A 231 -14.35 0.56 13.00
CA TYR A 231 -15.56 0.91 12.27
C TYR A 231 -16.81 0.52 13.07
N LYS A 232 -17.94 1.09 12.67
CA LYS A 232 -19.28 0.76 13.15
C LYS A 232 -20.21 0.53 11.96
N SER A 233 -20.84 -0.63 11.91
CA SER A 233 -21.88 -0.92 10.92
C SER A 233 -23.12 -0.04 11.19
N VAL A 234 -23.64 0.58 10.13
CA VAL A 234 -24.85 1.42 10.17
C VAL A 234 -25.79 1.00 9.05
N GLN A 235 -27.10 1.28 9.20
CA GLN A 235 -28.11 0.94 8.18
C GLN A 235 -28.52 2.13 7.30
N GLY A 236 -28.18 3.36 7.69
CA GLY A 236 -28.54 4.58 6.99
C GLY A 236 -27.45 5.64 7.11
N ILE A 237 -27.68 6.81 6.53
CA ILE A 237 -26.68 7.89 6.48
C ILE A 237 -26.54 8.53 7.86
N PRO A 238 -25.38 8.40 8.55
CA PRO A 238 -25.18 8.96 9.88
C PRO A 238 -24.95 10.47 9.82
N SER A 239 -24.82 11.10 10.99
CA SER A 239 -24.37 12.51 11.07
C SER A 239 -22.84 12.59 10.87
N PRO A 240 -22.31 13.55 10.08
CA PRO A 240 -20.88 13.72 9.88
C PRO A 240 -20.12 14.25 11.10
N GLU A 241 -20.81 14.77 12.13
CA GLU A 241 -20.21 15.17 13.40
C GLU A 241 -19.86 13.96 14.26
N ASP A 242 -20.70 12.91 14.21
CA ASP A 242 -20.45 11.65 14.91
C ASP A 242 -19.51 10.75 14.09
N TYR A 243 -19.75 10.67 12.77
CA TYR A 243 -18.98 9.86 11.84
C TYR A 243 -18.58 10.70 10.61
N PRO A 244 -17.45 11.43 10.67
CA PRO A 244 -16.94 12.22 9.55
C PRO A 244 -16.56 11.40 8.31
N LEU A 245 -16.39 10.09 8.47
CA LEU A 245 -16.08 9.13 7.42
C LEU A 245 -17.21 8.10 7.31
N LEU A 246 -17.78 7.95 6.12
CA LEU A 246 -18.76 6.91 5.78
C LEU A 246 -18.24 6.13 4.57
N MET A 247 -18.07 4.81 4.72
CA MET A 247 -17.80 3.90 3.62
C MET A 247 -19.07 3.12 3.27
N VAL A 248 -19.36 3.07 1.96
CA VAL A 248 -20.48 2.31 1.41
C VAL A 248 -19.92 1.34 0.38
N ASP A 249 -20.21 0.06 0.57
CA ASP A 249 -19.91 -0.97 -0.41
C ASP A 249 -20.80 -0.81 -1.65
N GLY A 250 -20.21 -0.96 -2.83
CA GLY A 250 -20.83 -0.69 -4.11
C GLY A 250 -22.17 -1.42 -4.30
N PRO A 251 -22.26 -2.73 -4.00
CA PRO A 251 -23.51 -3.47 -4.09
C PRO A 251 -24.65 -2.94 -3.21
N GLU A 252 -24.34 -2.31 -2.09
CA GLU A 252 -25.35 -1.75 -1.18
C GLU A 252 -25.95 -0.44 -1.72
N LEU A 253 -25.24 0.27 -2.60
CA LEU A 253 -25.68 1.59 -3.09
C LEU A 253 -27.00 1.54 -3.84
N ALA A 254 -27.31 0.45 -4.54
CA ALA A 254 -28.57 0.33 -5.28
C ALA A 254 -29.79 0.43 -4.33
N GLY A 255 -29.67 -0.07 -3.10
CA GLY A 255 -30.69 0.01 -2.05
C GLY A 255 -30.87 1.41 -1.44
N LEU A 256 -29.89 2.30 -1.60
CA LEU A 256 -29.87 3.64 -0.98
C LEU A 256 -30.53 4.73 -1.83
N GLY A 257 -31.30 4.37 -2.85
CA GLY A 257 -31.97 5.35 -3.73
C GLY A 257 -32.92 6.33 -3.02
N GLY A 258 -33.48 5.93 -1.87
CA GLY A 258 -34.31 6.77 -1.00
C GLY A 258 -33.52 7.73 -0.09
N GLU A 259 -32.22 7.48 0.11
CA GLU A 259 -31.35 8.19 1.05
C GLU A 259 -30.54 9.32 0.39
N LEU A 260 -30.78 9.63 -0.89
CA LEU A 260 -30.00 10.60 -1.66
C LEU A 260 -29.92 11.98 -1.01
N GLU A 261 -31.01 12.47 -0.40
CA GLU A 261 -30.96 13.76 0.29
C GLU A 261 -30.16 13.68 1.60
N GLY A 262 -30.20 12.54 2.29
CA GLY A 262 -29.33 12.25 3.42
C GLY A 262 -27.85 12.29 3.02
N MET A 263 -27.48 11.62 1.93
CA MET A 263 -26.11 11.62 1.38
C MET A 263 -25.65 13.03 0.97
N ARG A 264 -26.51 13.81 0.32
CA ARG A 264 -26.21 15.21 -0.04
C ARG A 264 -26.05 16.08 1.20
N SER A 265 -26.92 15.91 2.19
CA SER A 265 -26.82 16.62 3.48
C SER A 265 -25.51 16.31 4.20
N TYR A 266 -25.13 15.03 4.24
CA TYR A 266 -23.86 14.55 4.79
C TYR A 266 -22.65 15.26 4.15
N LEU A 267 -22.62 15.34 2.81
CA LEU A 267 -21.57 16.05 2.07
C LEU A 267 -21.58 17.56 2.32
N ARG A 268 -22.74 18.23 2.27
CA ARG A 268 -22.83 19.69 2.54
C ARG A 268 -22.34 20.07 3.95
N ARG A 269 -22.48 19.14 4.90
CA ARG A 269 -22.01 19.30 6.29
C ARG A 269 -20.53 18.94 6.49
N GLY A 270 -19.83 18.50 5.44
CA GLY A 270 -18.38 18.26 5.48
C GLY A 270 -17.98 16.80 5.64
N GLY A 271 -18.93 15.87 5.58
CA GLY A 271 -18.65 14.44 5.62
C GLY A 271 -17.85 13.96 4.40
N THR A 272 -17.08 12.89 4.60
CA THR A 272 -16.38 12.18 3.51
C THR A 272 -17.07 10.86 3.24
N LEU A 273 -17.59 10.71 2.03
CA LEU A 273 -18.25 9.51 1.55
C LEU A 273 -17.28 8.70 0.67
N ILE A 274 -17.00 7.46 1.06
CA ILE A 274 -16.13 6.53 0.34
C ILE A 274 -17.04 5.48 -0.31
N LEU A 275 -17.07 5.45 -1.63
CA LEU A 275 -17.81 4.48 -2.42
C LEU A 275 -16.81 3.44 -2.92
N HIS A 276 -16.89 2.22 -2.38
CA HIS A 276 -15.94 1.16 -2.71
C HIS A 276 -16.54 0.16 -3.68
N ALA A 277 -15.81 -0.23 -4.72
CA ALA A 277 -16.20 -1.25 -5.69
C ALA A 277 -17.61 -1.02 -6.30
N ILE A 278 -17.87 0.20 -6.77
CA ILE A 278 -19.12 0.51 -7.47
C ILE A 278 -19.29 -0.36 -8.71
N GLU A 279 -20.52 -0.76 -8.98
CA GLU A 279 -20.90 -1.66 -10.06
C GLU A 279 -22.00 -1.04 -10.94
N PRO A 280 -22.29 -1.60 -12.14
CA PRO A 280 -23.29 -1.02 -13.04
C PRO A 280 -24.67 -0.80 -12.38
N GLY A 281 -25.08 -1.70 -11.48
CA GLY A 281 -26.33 -1.56 -10.71
C GLY A 281 -26.36 -0.34 -9.78
N SER A 282 -25.21 0.08 -9.26
CA SER A 282 -25.06 1.23 -8.36
C SER A 282 -25.09 2.58 -9.09
N MET A 283 -24.82 2.59 -10.40
CA MET A 283 -24.60 3.83 -11.16
C MET A 283 -25.80 4.76 -11.21
N LYS A 284 -27.02 4.23 -11.07
CA LYS A 284 -28.24 5.07 -10.98
C LYS A 284 -28.21 5.97 -9.74
N VAL A 285 -27.75 5.46 -8.61
CA VAL A 285 -27.64 6.22 -7.35
C VAL A 285 -26.42 7.13 -7.39
N VAL A 286 -25.27 6.60 -7.83
CA VAL A 286 -24.02 7.38 -7.98
C VAL A 286 -24.25 8.62 -8.85
N ASN A 287 -24.78 8.45 -10.07
CA ASN A 287 -24.98 9.59 -10.98
C ASN A 287 -26.03 10.61 -10.53
N ARG A 288 -26.96 10.23 -9.63
CA ARG A 288 -27.88 11.19 -9.00
C ARG A 288 -27.25 11.95 -7.83
N LEU A 289 -26.20 11.39 -7.24
CA LEU A 289 -25.43 12.01 -6.17
C LEU A 289 -24.37 12.98 -6.71
N LEU A 290 -23.71 12.61 -7.80
CA LEU A 290 -22.60 13.37 -8.36
C LEU A 290 -23.06 14.65 -9.09
N PRO A 291 -22.24 15.72 -9.05
CA PRO A 291 -22.53 16.95 -9.79
C PRO A 291 -22.38 16.78 -11.32
N LYS A 292 -21.55 15.82 -11.73
CA LYS A 292 -21.37 15.41 -13.13
C LYS A 292 -21.62 13.91 -13.25
N ARG A 293 -22.24 13.51 -14.36
CA ARG A 293 -22.45 12.11 -14.70
C ARG A 293 -21.11 11.44 -14.98
N LEU A 294 -20.94 10.22 -14.46
CA LEU A 294 -19.85 9.31 -14.81
C LEU A 294 -20.39 8.11 -15.59
N VAL A 295 -19.52 7.54 -16.41
CA VAL A 295 -19.67 6.18 -16.94
C VAL A 295 -18.78 5.24 -16.15
N LEU A 296 -19.25 4.01 -15.98
CA LEU A 296 -18.48 2.95 -15.35
C LEU A 296 -18.03 1.99 -16.42
N GLN A 297 -16.75 2.07 -16.78
CA GLN A 297 -16.16 1.25 -17.83
C GLN A 297 -15.56 -0.01 -17.23
N ARG A 298 -15.84 -1.16 -17.82
CA ARG A 298 -15.14 -2.40 -17.47
C ARG A 298 -13.67 -2.25 -17.83
N SER A 299 -12.77 -2.64 -16.92
CA SER A 299 -11.34 -2.49 -17.15
C SER A 299 -10.54 -3.62 -16.52
N LYS A 300 -9.49 -4.01 -17.26
CA LYS A 300 -8.44 -4.94 -16.83
C LYS A 300 -7.06 -4.34 -17.04
N ALA A 301 -7.00 -3.01 -17.18
CA ALA A 301 -5.78 -2.29 -17.49
C ALA A 301 -4.80 -2.37 -16.31
N VAL A 302 -3.57 -2.77 -16.63
CA VAL A 302 -2.45 -2.87 -15.70
C VAL A 302 -1.19 -2.35 -16.39
N PRO A 303 -0.21 -1.78 -15.66
CA PRO A 303 -0.22 -1.52 -14.22
C PRO A 303 -1.17 -0.38 -13.81
N VAL A 304 -1.68 -0.43 -12.58
CA VAL A 304 -2.24 0.76 -11.91
C VAL A 304 -1.07 1.56 -11.32
N LEU A 305 -1.04 2.86 -11.59
CA LEU A 305 0.10 3.72 -11.33
C LEU A 305 -0.29 4.95 -10.50
N ILE A 306 0.63 5.37 -9.64
CA ILE A 306 0.72 6.71 -9.08
C ILE A 306 1.57 7.55 -10.03
N GLU A 307 0.94 8.51 -10.71
CA GLU A 307 1.62 9.45 -11.61
C GLU A 307 1.88 10.80 -10.92
N GLU A 308 0.95 11.24 -10.09
CA GLU A 308 1.05 12.47 -9.29
C GLU A 308 0.69 12.16 -7.84
N MET A 309 1.41 12.75 -6.89
CA MET A 309 1.14 12.55 -5.45
C MET A 309 -0.09 13.37 -5.01
N ASP A 310 -1.03 12.73 -4.33
CA ASP A 310 -2.17 13.38 -3.66
C ASP A 310 -2.18 13.04 -2.17
N LYS A 311 -2.76 13.92 -1.34
CA LYS A 311 -2.89 13.74 0.11
C LYS A 311 -3.51 12.40 0.51
N LEU A 312 -4.38 11.82 -0.32
CA LEU A 312 -4.98 10.50 -0.06
C LEU A 312 -3.99 9.32 -0.13
N ILE A 313 -2.91 9.46 -0.91
CA ILE A 313 -1.97 8.37 -1.20
C ILE A 313 -0.54 8.68 -0.73
N VAL A 314 -0.34 9.75 0.04
CA VAL A 314 0.97 10.08 0.64
C VAL A 314 1.50 8.88 1.42
N GLY A 315 2.72 8.45 1.08
CA GLY A 315 3.39 7.28 1.65
C GLY A 315 3.19 5.99 0.86
N LEU A 316 2.31 5.96 -0.14
CA LEU A 316 2.23 4.87 -1.11
C LEU A 316 3.30 5.00 -2.19
N SER A 317 3.66 3.85 -2.76
CA SER A 317 4.45 3.75 -3.98
C SER A 317 3.78 2.78 -4.94
N ASN A 318 4.26 2.72 -6.19
CA ASN A 318 3.79 1.73 -7.15
C ASN A 318 3.99 0.27 -6.67
N GLN A 319 4.80 0.02 -5.64
CA GLN A 319 4.92 -1.30 -5.00
C GLN A 319 3.58 -1.86 -4.52
N GLU A 320 2.72 -1.03 -3.93
CA GLU A 320 1.42 -1.43 -3.39
C GLU A 320 0.39 -1.71 -4.50
N LEU A 321 0.61 -1.20 -5.71
CA LEU A 321 -0.26 -1.38 -6.88
C LEU A 321 0.29 -2.40 -7.89
N TYR A 322 1.54 -2.84 -7.73
CA TYR A 322 2.18 -3.82 -8.60
C TYR A 322 1.75 -5.24 -8.23
N TRP A 323 0.53 -5.64 -8.55
CA TRP A 323 0.02 -6.99 -8.24
C TRP A 323 0.42 -7.96 -9.33
N LEU A 324 0.79 -9.19 -8.94
CA LEU A 324 1.26 -10.22 -9.87
C LEU A 324 0.22 -11.33 -9.98
N GLY A 325 -0.06 -11.75 -11.22
CA GLY A 325 -0.90 -12.90 -11.50
C GLY A 325 -0.15 -14.22 -11.30
N PRO A 326 -0.75 -15.35 -11.70
CA PRO A 326 -0.06 -16.64 -11.74
C PRO A 326 1.18 -16.56 -12.64
N HIS A 327 2.28 -17.18 -12.22
CA HIS A 327 3.44 -17.31 -13.09
C HIS A 327 3.12 -18.26 -14.26
N THR A 328 3.43 -17.82 -15.47
CA THR A 328 3.29 -18.60 -16.70
C THR A 328 4.64 -18.69 -17.41
N GLY A 329 4.94 -19.87 -17.97
CA GLY A 329 6.22 -20.13 -18.64
C GLY A 329 7.31 -20.70 -17.73
N ASP A 330 8.57 -20.60 -18.17
CA ASP A 330 9.71 -21.06 -17.39
C ASP A 330 10.13 -20.05 -16.32
N ARG A 331 11.06 -20.44 -15.43
CA ARG A 331 11.50 -19.61 -14.30
C ARG A 331 12.13 -18.25 -14.68
N ARG A 332 12.49 -18.03 -15.94
CA ARG A 332 13.04 -16.77 -16.47
C ARG A 332 11.95 -15.87 -17.05
N SER A 333 10.77 -16.42 -17.35
CA SER A 333 9.62 -15.65 -17.80
C SER A 333 9.19 -14.64 -16.73
N ARG A 334 8.87 -13.42 -17.15
CA ARG A 334 8.34 -12.42 -16.25
C ARG A 334 6.93 -12.81 -15.85
N THR A 335 6.66 -12.93 -14.54
CA THR A 335 5.29 -13.10 -14.04
C THR A 335 4.43 -11.91 -14.48
N PRO A 336 3.28 -12.15 -15.12
CA PRO A 336 2.40 -11.08 -15.58
C PRO A 336 1.80 -10.30 -14.40
N LEU A 337 1.40 -9.06 -14.67
CA LEU A 337 0.61 -8.28 -13.71
C LEU A 337 -0.78 -8.90 -13.54
N ASP A 338 -1.35 -8.82 -12.34
CA ASP A 338 -2.71 -9.32 -12.06
C ASP A 338 -3.75 -8.31 -12.55
N PRO A 339 -4.48 -8.58 -13.65
CA PRO A 339 -5.55 -7.70 -14.10
C PRO A 339 -6.75 -7.67 -13.13
N GLY A 340 -6.79 -8.59 -12.15
CA GLY A 340 -7.78 -8.61 -11.07
C GLY A 340 -7.62 -7.51 -10.02
N ILE A 341 -6.60 -6.64 -10.12
CA ILE A 341 -6.49 -5.45 -9.25
C ILE A 341 -7.65 -4.46 -9.44
N ILE A 342 -8.28 -4.46 -10.61
CA ILE A 342 -9.46 -3.64 -10.93
C ILE A 342 -10.46 -4.44 -11.77
N ASP A 343 -11.75 -4.11 -11.66
CA ASP A 343 -12.81 -4.64 -12.53
C ASP A 343 -13.48 -3.54 -13.37
N TYR A 344 -13.58 -2.35 -12.79
CA TYR A 344 -14.20 -1.19 -13.41
C TYR A 344 -13.44 0.08 -13.06
N ILE A 345 -13.49 1.07 -13.94
CA ILE A 345 -12.98 2.41 -13.70
C ILE A 345 -14.08 3.44 -13.97
N PRO A 346 -14.31 4.41 -13.07
CA PRO A 346 -15.14 5.57 -13.38
C PRO A 346 -14.43 6.49 -14.40
N ALA A 347 -15.14 6.90 -15.43
CA ALA A 347 -14.66 7.90 -16.40
C ALA A 347 -15.71 8.98 -16.63
N GLU A 348 -15.27 10.17 -17.01
CA GLU A 348 -16.18 11.16 -17.61
C GLU A 348 -16.65 10.61 -18.96
N PRO A 349 -17.96 10.67 -19.28
CA PRO A 349 -18.44 10.26 -20.59
C PRO A 349 -17.85 11.16 -21.67
N LEU A 350 -17.66 10.58 -22.86
CA LEU A 350 -17.44 11.36 -24.05
C LEU A 350 -18.64 12.30 -24.27
N PRO A 351 -18.44 13.58 -24.66
CA PRO A 351 -19.54 14.40 -25.15
C PRO A 351 -20.12 13.80 -26.44
N PRO A 352 -21.27 14.29 -26.93
CA PRO A 352 -21.80 13.87 -28.22
C PRO A 352 -20.71 13.95 -29.31
N LEU A 353 -20.68 12.99 -30.24
CA LEU A 353 -19.61 12.89 -31.23
C LEU A 353 -19.52 14.13 -32.13
N GLU A 354 -20.63 14.82 -32.36
CA GLU A 354 -20.68 16.10 -33.06
C GLU A 354 -19.94 17.25 -32.34
N GLU A 355 -19.64 17.09 -31.05
CA GLU A 355 -18.82 18.03 -30.26
C GLU A 355 -17.36 17.56 -30.12
N CYS A 356 -17.00 16.41 -30.69
CA CYS A 356 -15.66 15.84 -30.64
C CYS A 356 -14.91 16.09 -31.96
N ASP A 357 -13.59 16.19 -31.87
CA ASP A 357 -12.75 15.96 -33.04
C ASP A 357 -12.65 14.45 -33.26
N VAL A 358 -13.17 13.97 -34.39
CA VAL A 358 -13.16 12.57 -34.75
C VAL A 358 -12.06 12.33 -35.79
N ILE A 359 -11.23 11.34 -35.52
CA ILE A 359 -10.16 10.89 -36.42
C ILE A 359 -10.43 9.44 -36.77
N GLU A 360 -10.76 9.17 -38.03
CA GLU A 360 -10.97 7.81 -38.53
C GLU A 360 -9.62 7.07 -38.56
N ALA A 361 -9.59 5.82 -38.10
CA ALA A 361 -8.33 5.08 -37.97
C ALA A 361 -7.71 4.78 -39.34
N GLU A 362 -8.52 4.62 -40.39
CA GLU A 362 -8.06 4.42 -41.77
C GLU A 362 -7.37 5.63 -42.41
N GLU A 363 -7.56 6.83 -41.83
CA GLU A 363 -6.85 8.04 -42.25
C GLU A 363 -5.50 8.20 -41.55
N MET A 364 -5.23 7.39 -40.52
CA MET A 364 -3.98 7.43 -39.77
C MET A 364 -2.85 6.75 -40.55
N LYS A 365 -1.61 7.21 -40.29
CA LYS A 365 -0.40 6.65 -40.88
C LYS A 365 -0.01 5.34 -40.17
N PRO A 366 0.09 4.21 -40.88
CA PRO A 366 0.71 3.01 -40.32
C PRO A 366 2.20 3.24 -39.98
N GLU A 367 2.62 2.88 -38.77
CA GLU A 367 4.02 2.92 -38.36
C GLU A 367 4.75 1.60 -38.60
N SER A 368 4.00 0.50 -38.73
CA SER A 368 4.53 -0.83 -39.05
C SER A 368 4.25 -1.21 -40.51
N LYS A 369 5.23 -1.85 -41.17
CA LYS A 369 5.05 -2.41 -42.53
C LYS A 369 4.27 -3.72 -42.57
N PHE A 370 4.17 -4.39 -41.43
CA PHE A 370 3.52 -5.70 -41.26
C PHE A 370 2.69 -5.68 -39.98
N GLY A 371 1.75 -6.62 -39.84
CA GLY A 371 0.96 -6.78 -38.61
C GLY A 371 -0.32 -5.95 -38.57
N LEU A 372 -0.63 -5.19 -39.63
CA LEU A 372 -1.89 -4.49 -39.77
C LEU A 372 -2.37 -4.43 -41.22
N THR A 373 -3.68 -4.28 -41.39
CA THR A 373 -4.36 -3.98 -42.65
C THR A 373 -5.31 -2.81 -42.44
N VAL A 374 -5.17 -1.77 -43.25
CA VAL A 374 -6.12 -0.66 -43.30
C VAL A 374 -7.28 -1.04 -44.23
N THR A 375 -8.51 -0.85 -43.74
CA THR A 375 -9.75 -1.12 -44.48
C THR A 375 -10.58 0.16 -44.61
N GLN A 376 -11.76 0.08 -45.22
CA GLN A 376 -12.66 1.25 -45.34
C GLN A 376 -13.38 1.63 -44.05
N ASN A 377 -13.32 0.78 -43.03
CA ASN A 377 -14.03 0.97 -41.76
C ASN A 377 -13.04 0.86 -40.60
N GLY A 378 -11.82 1.39 -40.74
CA GLY A 378 -10.77 1.25 -39.71
C GLY A 378 -9.65 0.25 -40.01
N VAL A 379 -8.90 -0.07 -38.97
CA VAL A 379 -7.60 -0.77 -39.03
C VAL A 379 -7.66 -2.07 -38.24
N HIS A 380 -7.35 -3.19 -38.92
CA HIS A 380 -7.17 -4.49 -38.29
C HIS A 380 -5.69 -4.72 -38.01
N MET A 381 -5.32 -4.87 -36.74
CA MET A 381 -3.97 -5.23 -36.29
C MET A 381 -3.97 -6.69 -35.84
N TYR A 382 -3.22 -7.51 -36.56
CA TYR A 382 -3.10 -8.96 -36.32
C TYR A 382 -1.71 -9.38 -35.82
N ALA A 383 -0.85 -8.40 -35.55
CA ALA A 383 0.35 -8.54 -34.77
C ALA A 383 0.67 -7.20 -34.10
N ALA A 384 1.61 -7.19 -33.16
CA ALA A 384 2.03 -5.96 -32.48
C ALA A 384 2.42 -4.87 -33.50
N SER A 385 1.62 -3.80 -33.56
CA SER A 385 1.71 -2.76 -34.58
C SER A 385 1.03 -1.47 -34.11
N SER A 386 1.17 -0.38 -34.86
CA SER A 386 0.61 0.92 -34.47
C SER A 386 0.28 1.80 -35.66
N VAL A 387 -0.64 2.73 -35.43
CA VAL A 387 -0.99 3.84 -36.33
C VAL A 387 -0.75 5.17 -35.62
N SER A 388 -0.46 6.21 -36.38
CA SER A 388 -0.23 7.55 -35.86
C SER A 388 -0.92 8.64 -36.67
N THR A 389 -1.16 9.77 -36.02
CA THR A 389 -1.67 10.97 -36.67
C THR A 389 -1.12 12.22 -35.99
N GLU A 390 -1.06 13.31 -36.74
CA GLU A 390 -0.75 14.62 -36.18
C GLU A 390 -2.05 15.25 -35.68
N TYR A 391 -2.10 15.65 -34.42
CA TYR A 391 -3.26 16.32 -33.83
C TYR A 391 -2.85 17.65 -33.20
N GLU A 392 -3.65 18.70 -33.44
CA GLU A 392 -3.42 20.02 -32.87
C GLU A 392 -4.31 20.21 -31.64
N PHE A 393 -3.70 20.13 -30.45
CA PHE A 393 -4.38 20.42 -29.20
C PHE A 393 -4.57 21.94 -29.07
N PRO A 394 -5.81 22.45 -29.07
CA PRO A 394 -6.07 23.89 -29.13
C PRO A 394 -5.60 24.64 -27.88
N LYS A 395 -5.52 23.95 -26.73
CA LYS A 395 -5.04 24.48 -25.44
C LYS A 395 -4.36 23.39 -24.63
N GLU A 396 -3.43 23.80 -23.77
CA GLU A 396 -2.91 22.91 -22.74
C GLU A 396 -4.03 22.53 -21.78
N GLY A 397 -4.17 21.24 -21.48
CA GLY A 397 -5.21 20.78 -20.57
C GLY A 397 -5.44 19.29 -20.57
N LYS A 398 -6.55 18.89 -19.91
CA LYS A 398 -7.05 17.53 -19.92
C LYS A 398 -8.02 17.32 -21.08
N TYR A 399 -7.90 16.18 -21.75
CA TYR A 399 -8.77 15.74 -22.83
C TYR A 399 -9.30 14.35 -22.50
N ILE A 400 -10.53 14.08 -22.92
CA ILE A 400 -11.13 12.75 -22.93
C ILE A 400 -10.97 12.20 -24.35
N MET A 401 -10.51 10.95 -24.43
CA MET A 401 -10.45 10.20 -25.68
C MET A 401 -11.44 9.03 -25.61
N GLY A 402 -12.29 8.90 -26.63
CA GLY A 402 -13.08 7.71 -26.90
C GLY A 402 -12.40 6.89 -27.99
N ILE A 403 -11.97 5.68 -27.63
CA ILE A 403 -11.33 4.72 -28.53
C ILE A 403 -12.39 3.69 -28.96
N PHE A 404 -12.81 3.74 -30.22
CA PHE A 404 -13.76 2.80 -30.79
C PHE A 404 -13.00 1.57 -31.28
N ALA A 405 -13.12 0.47 -30.55
CA ALA A 405 -12.28 -0.71 -30.80
C ALA A 405 -13.00 -2.02 -30.44
N GLY A 406 -12.65 -3.07 -31.16
CA GLY A 406 -13.07 -4.46 -30.91
C GLY A 406 -11.88 -5.41 -31.08
N GLY A 407 -12.06 -6.71 -30.80
CA GLY A 407 -10.95 -7.64 -30.98
C GLY A 407 -11.14 -9.05 -30.42
N THR A 408 -10.18 -9.93 -30.70
CA THR A 408 -10.22 -11.33 -30.27
C THR A 408 -9.27 -11.57 -29.09
N PRO A 409 -9.65 -12.38 -28.10
CA PRO A 409 -8.78 -12.70 -26.97
C PRO A 409 -7.89 -13.92 -27.25
N VAL A 410 -6.84 -14.04 -26.45
CA VAL A 410 -6.09 -15.29 -26.22
C VAL A 410 -6.06 -15.55 -24.73
N GLU A 411 -6.47 -16.75 -24.33
CA GLU A 411 -6.66 -17.20 -22.95
C GLU A 411 -7.52 -16.24 -22.12
N GLY A 412 -8.55 -15.66 -22.75
CA GLY A 412 -9.46 -14.69 -22.13
C GLY A 412 -8.86 -13.29 -21.93
N VAL A 413 -7.60 -13.06 -22.33
CA VAL A 413 -6.97 -11.74 -22.34
C VAL A 413 -7.16 -11.10 -23.71
N TYR A 414 -7.85 -9.96 -23.72
CA TYR A 414 -8.18 -9.17 -24.90
C TYR A 414 -7.02 -8.24 -25.34
N PRO A 415 -7.13 -7.57 -26.49
CA PRO A 415 -6.12 -6.61 -26.95
C PRO A 415 -5.95 -5.40 -26.03
N GLU A 416 -4.71 -4.90 -25.95
CA GLU A 416 -4.34 -3.64 -25.31
C GLU A 416 -4.02 -2.59 -26.38
N VAL A 417 -4.67 -1.42 -26.27
CA VAL A 417 -4.33 -0.21 -27.01
C VAL A 417 -3.49 0.69 -26.12
N THR A 418 -2.20 0.82 -26.42
CA THR A 418 -1.30 1.78 -25.77
C THR A 418 -1.28 3.08 -26.56
N ILE A 419 -1.44 4.21 -25.86
CA ILE A 419 -1.49 5.55 -26.45
C ILE A 419 -0.19 6.29 -26.15
N TYR A 420 0.41 6.87 -27.19
CA TYR A 420 1.63 7.67 -27.11
C TYR A 420 1.35 9.10 -27.58
N LEU A 421 1.97 10.07 -26.90
CA LEU A 421 2.06 11.47 -27.31
C LEU A 421 3.54 11.80 -27.47
N ASP A 422 3.94 12.16 -28.69
CA ASP A 422 5.34 12.41 -29.06
C ASP A 422 6.29 11.27 -28.65
N GLY A 423 5.83 10.02 -28.85
CA GLY A 423 6.60 8.81 -28.51
C GLY A 423 6.64 8.47 -27.01
N ARG A 424 6.04 9.28 -26.13
CA ARG A 424 5.90 8.96 -24.70
C ARG A 424 4.56 8.29 -24.44
N ARG A 425 4.57 7.12 -23.79
CA ARG A 425 3.34 6.45 -23.33
C ARG A 425 2.59 7.35 -22.36
N ILE A 426 1.34 7.68 -22.68
CA ILE A 426 0.46 8.52 -21.84
C ILE A 426 -0.73 7.75 -21.28
N ALA A 427 -1.13 6.64 -21.90
CA ALA A 427 -2.25 5.82 -21.47
C ALA A 427 -2.18 4.40 -22.03
N GLY A 428 -2.99 3.49 -21.46
CA GLY A 428 -3.22 2.16 -22.00
C GLY A 428 -4.64 1.68 -21.65
N ILE A 429 -5.31 1.06 -22.61
CA ILE A 429 -6.65 0.49 -22.46
C ILE A 429 -6.58 -0.98 -22.81
N MET A 430 -7.11 -1.83 -21.93
CA MET A 430 -7.35 -3.24 -22.23
C MET A 430 -8.81 -3.39 -22.65
N LEU A 431 -9.06 -3.94 -23.85
CA LEU A 431 -10.40 -4.31 -24.29
C LEU A 431 -10.99 -5.35 -23.31
N THR A 432 -12.31 -5.46 -23.26
CA THR A 432 -12.96 -6.35 -22.26
C THR A 432 -13.94 -7.35 -22.86
N HIS A 433 -14.20 -7.24 -24.15
CA HIS A 433 -15.07 -8.09 -24.96
C HIS A 433 -14.72 -7.88 -26.43
N GLY A 434 -15.27 -8.71 -27.31
CA GLY A 434 -14.86 -8.74 -28.72
C GLY A 434 -15.66 -7.88 -29.68
N GLU A 435 -16.89 -7.54 -29.32
CA GLU A 435 -17.68 -6.55 -30.05
C GLU A 435 -17.00 -5.18 -29.97
N GLU A 436 -17.25 -4.34 -30.98
CA GLU A 436 -16.80 -2.96 -30.97
C GLU A 436 -17.52 -2.16 -29.88
N ASP A 437 -16.77 -1.44 -29.06
CA ASP A 437 -17.29 -0.56 -28.03
C ASP A 437 -16.37 0.66 -27.84
N VAL A 438 -16.81 1.61 -27.03
CA VAL A 438 -16.11 2.86 -26.76
C VAL A 438 -15.36 2.78 -25.44
N TYR A 439 -14.03 2.83 -25.52
CA TYR A 439 -13.16 2.87 -24.36
C TYR A 439 -12.68 4.29 -24.10
N HIS A 440 -12.95 4.78 -22.90
CA HIS A 440 -12.71 6.13 -22.45
C HIS A 440 -11.38 6.21 -21.70
N VAL A 441 -10.58 7.24 -22.01
CA VAL A 441 -9.37 7.56 -21.23
C VAL A 441 -9.11 9.05 -21.19
N SER A 442 -8.80 9.55 -20.00
CA SER A 442 -8.38 10.93 -19.78
C SER A 442 -6.88 11.04 -20.00
N ILE A 443 -6.46 12.04 -20.79
CA ILE A 443 -5.05 12.35 -21.01
C ILE A 443 -4.78 13.82 -20.71
N ARG A 444 -3.52 14.18 -20.44
CA ARG A 444 -3.06 15.57 -20.44
C ARG A 444 -2.21 15.81 -21.69
N ALA A 445 -2.46 16.92 -22.36
CA ALA A 445 -1.70 17.32 -23.54
C ALA A 445 -1.28 18.80 -23.44
N PRO A 446 -0.04 19.15 -23.83
CA PRO A 446 0.36 20.53 -24.07
C PRO A 446 -0.44 21.15 -25.23
N GLN A 447 -0.45 22.47 -25.32
CA GLN A 447 -0.97 23.16 -26.49
C GLN A 447 -0.04 22.96 -27.68
N GLY A 448 -0.61 22.76 -28.87
CA GLY A 448 0.11 22.75 -30.13
C GLY A 448 -0.04 21.45 -30.90
N LYS A 449 0.79 21.29 -31.91
CA LYS A 449 0.79 20.12 -32.79
C LYS A 449 1.65 19.01 -32.17
N HIS A 450 1.07 17.82 -32.06
CA HIS A 450 1.69 16.65 -31.45
C HIS A 450 1.41 15.40 -32.28
N THR A 451 2.32 14.42 -32.20
CA THR A 451 2.07 13.10 -32.79
C THR A 451 1.34 12.22 -31.78
N LEU A 452 0.12 11.81 -32.11
CA LEU A 452 -0.63 10.77 -31.39
C LEU A 452 -0.39 9.42 -32.04
N SER A 453 -0.12 8.39 -31.25
CA SER A 453 0.00 7.02 -31.76
C SER A 453 -0.79 6.03 -30.92
N PHE A 454 -1.43 5.07 -31.58
CA PHE A 454 -2.24 4.01 -30.98
C PHE A 454 -1.64 2.66 -31.38
N ALA A 455 -1.19 1.91 -30.38
CA ALA A 455 -0.42 0.69 -30.59
C ALA A 455 -1.10 -0.53 -29.97
N PHE A 456 -1.21 -1.61 -30.74
CA PHE A 456 -1.51 -2.94 -30.23
C PHE A 456 -0.24 -3.55 -29.62
N THR A 457 -0.18 -3.67 -28.29
CA THR A 457 1.09 -3.96 -27.58
C THR A 457 1.20 -5.33 -26.94
N ASN A 458 0.08 -6.01 -26.71
CA ASN A 458 0.07 -7.31 -26.07
C ASN A 458 -0.26 -8.41 -27.09
N ASP A 459 0.35 -8.44 -28.26
CA ASP A 459 0.12 -9.51 -29.23
C ASP A 459 0.37 -10.92 -28.65
N ALA A 460 -0.48 -11.89 -29.01
CA ALA A 460 -0.33 -13.28 -28.62
C ALA A 460 -1.04 -14.19 -29.61
N TYR A 461 -0.43 -15.36 -29.83
CA TYR A 461 -0.95 -16.39 -30.72
C TYR A 461 -0.84 -17.75 -30.05
N ALA A 462 -1.96 -18.47 -29.94
CA ALA A 462 -2.09 -19.78 -29.31
C ALA A 462 -2.69 -20.77 -30.33
N PRO A 463 -1.89 -21.25 -31.31
CA PRO A 463 -2.35 -22.07 -32.43
C PRO A 463 -3.02 -23.38 -31.97
N GLU A 464 -2.52 -23.98 -30.89
CA GLU A 464 -3.08 -25.19 -30.29
C GLU A 464 -4.51 -25.00 -29.76
N ARG A 465 -4.91 -23.76 -29.48
CA ARG A 465 -6.26 -23.39 -29.07
C ARG A 465 -7.10 -22.80 -30.21
N GLY A 466 -6.47 -22.55 -31.36
CA GLY A 466 -7.08 -21.78 -32.45
C GLY A 466 -7.38 -20.34 -32.06
N GLU A 467 -6.65 -19.79 -31.09
CA GLU A 467 -6.84 -18.42 -30.60
C GLU A 467 -5.72 -17.52 -31.14
N ASP A 468 -6.10 -16.34 -31.60
CA ASP A 468 -5.20 -15.31 -32.12
C ASP A 468 -5.70 -13.95 -31.62
N ARG A 469 -4.84 -13.18 -30.97
CA ARG A 469 -5.23 -11.91 -30.34
C ARG A 469 -5.09 -10.82 -31.38
N ASN A 470 -6.23 -10.30 -31.83
CA ASN A 470 -6.28 -9.28 -32.88
C ASN A 470 -7.05 -8.07 -32.41
N LEU A 471 -6.58 -6.88 -32.75
CA LEU A 471 -7.24 -5.60 -32.48
C LEU A 471 -7.89 -5.08 -33.76
N PHE A 472 -9.10 -4.57 -33.63
CA PHE A 472 -9.75 -3.71 -34.61
C PHE A 472 -9.92 -2.31 -34.00
N LEU A 473 -9.49 -1.28 -34.74
CA LEU A 473 -9.61 0.12 -34.35
C LEU A 473 -10.41 0.86 -35.42
N ASP A 474 -11.58 1.39 -35.06
CA ASP A 474 -12.47 2.14 -35.97
C ASP A 474 -12.09 3.62 -36.01
N LYS A 475 -12.24 4.33 -34.88
CA LYS A 475 -11.96 5.76 -34.79
C LYS A 475 -11.58 6.22 -33.39
N ILE A 476 -11.04 7.44 -33.33
CA ILE A 476 -10.70 8.15 -32.11
C ILE A 476 -11.51 9.44 -32.03
N ALA A 477 -12.27 9.61 -30.95
CA ALA A 477 -12.95 10.87 -30.66
C ALA A 477 -12.23 11.60 -29.52
N ILE A 478 -11.91 12.88 -29.71
CA ILE A 478 -11.15 13.70 -28.76
C ILE A 478 -11.98 14.92 -28.38
N ALA A 479 -12.10 15.20 -27.09
CA ALA A 479 -12.74 16.42 -26.61
C ALA A 479 -12.03 16.98 -25.36
N PRO A 480 -11.98 18.32 -25.19
CA PRO A 480 -11.45 18.92 -23.98
C PRO A 480 -12.37 18.65 -22.78
N ILE A 481 -11.80 18.24 -21.64
CA ILE A 481 -12.55 18.12 -20.39
C ILE A 481 -12.77 19.52 -19.81
N LYS A 482 -14.04 19.95 -19.75
CA LYS A 482 -14.45 21.28 -19.27
C LYS A 482 -14.80 21.27 -17.77
N GLY A 483 -14.31 22.25 -17.01
CA GLY A 483 -14.71 22.51 -15.61
C GLY A 483 -14.00 21.62 -14.57
N ALA A 484 -14.40 21.77 -13.29
CA ALA A 484 -13.89 20.95 -12.19
C ALA A 484 -14.54 19.56 -12.23
N GLY A 485 -13.91 18.62 -12.93
CA GLY A 485 -14.27 17.21 -12.94
C GLY A 485 -13.74 16.42 -11.73
N PRO A 486 -13.98 15.10 -11.69
CA PRO A 486 -13.26 14.19 -10.80
C PRO A 486 -11.75 14.39 -10.88
N LYS A 487 -11.08 14.45 -9.71
CA LYS A 487 -9.63 14.32 -9.64
C LYS A 487 -9.28 12.84 -9.61
N GLU A 488 -8.79 12.32 -10.73
CA GLU A 488 -8.17 11.00 -10.82
C GLU A 488 -6.87 11.01 -10.01
N ILE A 489 -6.78 10.10 -9.03
CA ILE A 489 -5.62 9.96 -8.13
C ILE A 489 -4.67 8.86 -8.63
N LEU A 490 -5.22 7.83 -9.27
CA LEU A 490 -4.48 6.74 -9.90
C LEU A 490 -4.75 6.72 -11.41
N ASN A 491 -3.82 6.16 -12.18
CA ASN A 491 -3.97 5.85 -13.60
C ASN A 491 -3.90 4.33 -13.84
N PRO A 492 -4.93 3.66 -14.41
CA PRO A 492 -6.23 4.22 -14.77
C PRO A 492 -6.99 4.69 -13.52
N SER A 493 -8.13 5.35 -13.70
CA SER A 493 -8.94 6.08 -12.68
C SER A 493 -9.56 5.18 -11.58
N ALA A 494 -8.76 4.30 -10.99
CA ALA A 494 -9.16 3.34 -9.97
C ALA A 494 -9.32 3.97 -8.57
N LEU A 495 -8.82 5.18 -8.36
CA LEU A 495 -9.13 5.99 -7.17
C LEU A 495 -9.41 7.42 -7.63
N VAL A 496 -10.58 7.93 -7.28
CA VAL A 496 -11.06 9.23 -7.73
C VAL A 496 -11.56 10.04 -6.53
N ARG A 497 -11.27 11.35 -6.53
CA ARG A 497 -11.77 12.30 -5.53
C ARG A 497 -12.62 13.39 -6.19
N ILE A 498 -13.80 13.63 -5.66
CA ILE A 498 -14.74 14.68 -6.08
C ILE A 498 -15.06 15.55 -4.87
N ARG A 499 -14.96 16.88 -5.01
CA ARG A 499 -15.39 17.81 -3.97
C ARG A 499 -16.82 18.24 -4.21
N GLU A 500 -17.64 18.18 -3.16
CA GLU A 500 -19.04 18.60 -3.20
C GLU A 500 -19.34 19.47 -1.96
N GLY A 501 -19.48 20.77 -2.17
CA GLY A 501 -19.58 21.74 -1.08
C GLY A 501 -18.35 21.68 -0.14
N ARG A 502 -18.60 21.42 1.15
CA ARG A 502 -17.55 21.22 2.16
C ARG A 502 -17.09 19.77 2.28
N GLY A 503 -17.83 18.84 1.70
CA GLY A 503 -17.60 17.40 1.78
C GLY A 503 -16.76 16.88 0.63
N THR A 504 -16.52 15.57 0.66
CA THR A 504 -15.73 14.87 -0.37
C THR A 504 -16.36 13.52 -0.66
N ILE A 505 -16.43 13.17 -1.94
CA ILE A 505 -16.73 11.82 -2.41
C ILE A 505 -15.42 11.20 -2.89
N ILE A 506 -15.16 9.98 -2.45
CA ILE A 506 -14.04 9.16 -2.92
C ILE A 506 -14.65 7.93 -3.56
N ILE A 507 -14.22 7.60 -4.78
CA ILE A 507 -14.58 6.34 -5.44
C ILE A 507 -13.30 5.50 -5.49
N ASP A 508 -13.32 4.34 -4.84
CA ASP A 508 -12.22 3.38 -4.80
C ASP A 508 -12.63 2.10 -5.53
N GLN A 509 -11.87 1.75 -6.57
CA GLN A 509 -12.06 0.57 -7.41
C GLN A 509 -10.89 -0.42 -7.30
N ILE A 510 -9.93 -0.19 -6.40
CA ILE A 510 -8.88 -1.17 -6.15
C ILE A 510 -9.50 -2.37 -5.45
N ASN A 511 -9.34 -3.57 -6.01
CA ASN A 511 -9.96 -4.80 -5.53
C ASN A 511 -9.27 -5.38 -4.28
N TRP A 512 -9.13 -4.58 -3.22
CA TRP A 512 -8.60 -5.04 -1.94
C TRP A 512 -9.60 -5.92 -1.16
N HIS A 513 -10.90 -5.81 -1.46
CA HIS A 513 -11.95 -6.58 -0.80
C HIS A 513 -11.74 -8.09 -1.02
N GLY A 514 -11.78 -8.86 0.06
CA GLY A 514 -11.45 -10.29 0.08
C GLY A 514 -9.96 -10.63 -0.11
N ARG A 515 -9.07 -9.64 -0.24
CA ARG A 515 -7.66 -9.85 -0.55
C ARG A 515 -6.68 -9.39 0.52
N THR A 516 -7.09 -8.58 1.50
CA THR A 516 -6.16 -8.10 2.55
C THR A 516 -5.56 -9.24 3.38
N GLY A 517 -6.25 -10.38 3.49
CA GLY A 517 -5.74 -11.58 4.14
C GLY A 517 -4.69 -12.36 3.33
N SER A 518 -4.68 -12.21 2.01
CA SER A 518 -3.81 -12.95 1.08
C SER A 518 -2.79 -12.07 0.35
N SER A 519 -2.86 -10.74 0.53
CA SER A 519 -1.99 -9.75 -0.11
C SER A 519 -1.63 -8.61 0.84
N ASP A 520 -0.35 -8.58 1.25
CA ASP A 520 0.21 -7.46 2.03
C ASP A 520 0.11 -6.13 1.26
N LYS A 521 0.11 -6.17 -0.09
CA LYS A 521 -0.03 -4.98 -0.93
C LYS A 521 -1.43 -4.36 -0.80
N ALA A 522 -2.47 -5.19 -0.83
CA ALA A 522 -3.85 -4.75 -0.62
C ALA A 522 -4.04 -4.17 0.79
N ALA A 523 -3.49 -4.85 1.81
CA ALA A 523 -3.58 -4.40 3.19
C ALA A 523 -2.84 -3.07 3.44
N ARG A 524 -1.66 -2.88 2.81
CA ARG A 524 -0.91 -1.62 2.86
C ARG A 524 -1.60 -0.47 2.14
N TYR A 525 -2.17 -0.73 0.95
CA TYR A 525 -2.96 0.23 0.21
C TYR A 525 -4.08 0.79 1.09
N LEU A 526 -4.90 -0.10 1.65
CA LEU A 526 -6.06 0.27 2.46
C LEU A 526 -5.65 0.96 3.77
N SER A 527 -4.64 0.42 4.47
CA SER A 527 -4.12 1.04 5.70
C SER A 527 -3.62 2.46 5.48
N THR A 528 -2.93 2.71 4.36
CA THR A 528 -2.40 4.04 4.03
C THR A 528 -3.51 5.01 3.65
N LEU A 529 -4.47 4.57 2.81
CA LEU A 529 -5.65 5.37 2.46
C LEU A 529 -6.42 5.80 3.72
N MET A 530 -6.72 4.85 4.61
CA MET A 530 -7.45 5.11 5.85
C MET A 530 -6.63 5.95 6.84
N THR A 531 -5.31 5.80 6.87
CA THR A 531 -4.42 6.68 7.65
C THR A 531 -4.51 8.12 7.17
N ASN A 532 -4.46 8.34 5.85
CA ASN A 532 -4.52 9.67 5.24
C ASN A 532 -5.90 10.32 5.38
N LEU A 533 -6.96 9.51 5.50
CA LEU A 533 -8.32 9.95 5.83
C LEU A 533 -8.53 10.22 7.33
N LYS A 534 -7.49 10.04 8.16
CA LYS A 534 -7.56 10.19 9.62
C LYS A 534 -8.56 9.23 10.27
N ALA A 535 -8.74 8.05 9.69
CA ALA A 535 -9.50 7.00 10.35
C ALA A 535 -8.75 6.50 11.59
N ASP A 536 -9.52 6.06 12.59
CA ASP A 536 -8.98 5.49 13.81
C ASP A 536 -8.74 3.99 13.67
N PHE A 537 -7.70 3.52 14.34
CA PHE A 537 -7.26 2.13 14.32
C PHE A 537 -7.19 1.59 15.74
N ARG A 538 -7.39 0.28 15.88
CA ARG A 538 -7.17 -0.41 17.15
C ARG A 538 -5.68 -0.33 17.49
N ASP A 539 -5.40 -0.21 18.78
CA ASP A 539 -4.02 -0.26 19.24
C ASP A 539 -3.47 -1.66 18.99
N THR A 540 -2.39 -1.73 18.22
CA THR A 540 -1.58 -2.95 18.11
C THR A 540 -0.21 -2.69 18.73
N THR A 541 0.33 -3.71 19.38
CA THR A 541 1.75 -3.72 19.74
C THR A 541 2.56 -4.15 18.51
N SER A 542 3.82 -3.70 18.37
CA SER A 542 4.76 -4.27 17.38
C SER A 542 4.84 -5.78 17.48
N GLY A 543 4.51 -6.33 18.65
CA GLY A 543 4.73 -7.71 18.95
C GLY A 543 6.22 -8.01 18.96
N VAL A 544 6.50 -9.30 18.91
CA VAL A 544 7.82 -9.89 18.83
C VAL A 544 7.95 -10.52 17.46
N ILE A 545 8.98 -10.13 16.70
CA ILE A 545 9.34 -10.81 15.45
C ILE A 545 10.44 -11.84 15.73
N VAL A 546 10.24 -13.04 15.21
CA VAL A 546 11.24 -14.11 15.19
C VAL A 546 11.45 -14.53 13.74
N ASP A 547 12.67 -14.35 13.25
CA ASP A 547 13.05 -14.77 11.89
C ASP A 547 13.02 -16.29 11.81
N ALA A 548 12.47 -16.83 10.72
CA ALA A 548 12.43 -18.29 10.57
C ALA A 548 13.85 -18.87 10.48
N ALA A 549 14.81 -18.10 9.94
CA ALA A 549 16.21 -18.48 9.91
C ALA A 549 16.88 -18.55 11.30
N SER A 550 16.30 -17.96 12.36
CA SER A 550 16.82 -18.11 13.72
C SER A 550 16.19 -19.27 14.48
N MET A 551 15.15 -19.91 13.94
CA MET A 551 14.46 -21.04 14.57
C MET A 551 15.23 -22.36 14.39
N GLU A 552 15.09 -23.27 15.35
CA GLU A 552 15.64 -24.62 15.31
C GLU A 552 14.86 -25.45 14.27
N PRO A 553 15.50 -26.03 13.24
CA PRO A 553 14.82 -26.93 12.33
C PRO A 553 14.59 -28.31 12.96
N GLN A 554 13.63 -29.05 12.42
CA GLN A 554 13.49 -30.47 12.70
C GLN A 554 14.84 -31.19 12.49
N PRO A 555 15.28 -32.04 13.43
CA PRO A 555 16.49 -32.84 13.24
C PRO A 555 16.45 -33.64 11.95
N ASP A 556 17.56 -33.65 11.21
CA ASP A 556 17.76 -34.43 9.99
C ASP A 556 16.77 -34.14 8.85
N ILE A 557 16.11 -32.98 8.86
CA ILE A 557 15.20 -32.59 7.79
C ILE A 557 15.91 -32.53 6.43
N LYS A 558 15.36 -33.25 5.45
CA LYS A 558 15.86 -33.24 4.07
C LYS A 558 15.32 -32.02 3.32
N LEU A 559 16.00 -31.61 2.24
CA LEU A 559 15.55 -30.53 1.36
C LEU A 559 15.22 -29.20 2.08
N PHE A 560 15.91 -28.93 3.18
CA PHE A 560 15.78 -27.70 3.97
C PHE A 560 16.97 -26.77 3.71
N ARG A 561 16.71 -25.47 3.56
CA ARG A 561 17.76 -24.45 3.42
C ARG A 561 17.39 -23.17 4.16
N ARG A 562 18.38 -22.51 4.77
CA ARG A 562 18.25 -21.11 5.20
C ARG A 562 18.57 -20.19 4.02
N ILE A 563 17.75 -19.16 3.80
CA ILE A 563 17.91 -18.20 2.71
C ILE A 563 17.78 -16.79 3.32
N GLY A 564 18.91 -16.17 3.64
CA GLY A 564 18.92 -14.91 4.39
C GLY A 564 18.18 -15.08 5.73
N ARG A 565 17.11 -14.31 5.93
CA ARG A 565 16.23 -14.37 7.12
C ARG A 565 15.16 -15.46 7.06
N ALA A 566 14.96 -16.08 5.89
CA ALA A 566 13.95 -17.09 5.67
C ALA A 566 14.49 -18.52 5.78
N VAL A 567 13.56 -19.48 5.84
CA VAL A 567 13.83 -20.91 5.64
C VAL A 567 12.97 -21.42 4.50
N ARG A 568 13.53 -22.35 3.73
CA ARG A 568 12.84 -23.05 2.65
C ARG A 568 12.74 -24.53 2.99
N PHE A 569 11.52 -25.05 2.88
CA PHE A 569 11.17 -26.45 2.93
C PHE A 569 10.85 -26.95 1.52
N GLY A 570 11.63 -27.92 1.05
CA GLY A 570 11.29 -28.73 -0.14
C GLY A 570 10.70 -30.09 0.22
N THR A 571 10.39 -30.32 1.51
CA THR A 571 9.62 -31.47 1.98
C THR A 571 8.99 -31.17 3.33
N ASN A 572 8.08 -32.04 3.80
CA ASN A 572 7.42 -31.92 5.09
C ASN A 572 8.44 -31.78 6.23
N GLY A 573 8.15 -30.86 7.15
CA GLY A 573 8.93 -30.69 8.36
C GLY A 573 8.65 -29.36 9.03
N TYR A 574 9.45 -29.02 10.04
CA TYR A 574 9.16 -27.86 10.88
C TYR A 574 10.39 -27.05 11.27
N VAL A 575 10.12 -25.83 11.72
CA VAL A 575 11.03 -25.02 12.54
C VAL A 575 10.34 -24.64 13.85
N THR A 576 11.12 -24.42 14.90
CA THR A 576 10.60 -24.15 16.24
C THR A 576 11.49 -23.22 17.05
N CYS A 577 10.88 -22.48 17.98
CA CYS A 577 11.59 -21.61 18.92
C CYS A 577 10.84 -21.56 20.27
N LYS A 578 11.50 -21.05 21.30
CA LYS A 578 10.86 -20.74 22.59
C LYS A 578 10.42 -19.28 22.60
N VAL A 579 9.24 -19.01 23.17
CA VAL A 579 8.70 -17.68 23.38
C VAL A 579 8.16 -17.59 24.79
N ASN A 580 8.49 -16.52 25.51
CA ASN A 580 8.00 -16.24 26.84
C ASN A 580 6.75 -15.34 26.77
N PHE A 581 5.62 -15.81 27.27
CA PHE A 581 4.38 -15.06 27.37
C PHE A 581 4.27 -14.47 28.77
N ALA A 582 4.39 -13.15 28.88
CA ALA A 582 4.45 -12.45 30.16
C ALA A 582 3.09 -12.37 30.87
N SER A 583 1.98 -12.66 30.18
CA SER A 583 0.65 -12.74 30.78
C SER A 583 -0.22 -13.80 30.08
N SER A 584 -1.16 -14.38 30.83
CA SER A 584 -2.19 -15.26 30.25
C SER A 584 -3.19 -14.41 29.46
N ASN A 585 -3.28 -14.59 28.14
CA ASN A 585 -4.13 -13.78 27.27
C ASN A 585 -4.37 -14.44 25.91
N SER A 586 -5.23 -13.83 25.10
CA SER A 586 -5.33 -14.14 23.68
C SER A 586 -4.17 -13.47 22.93
N TYR A 587 -3.52 -14.22 22.04
CA TYR A 587 -2.41 -13.74 21.22
C TYR A 587 -2.68 -14.05 19.75
N ILE A 588 -2.21 -13.14 18.90
CA ILE A 588 -2.16 -13.32 17.46
C ILE A 588 -0.76 -13.73 17.05
N PHE A 589 -0.70 -14.74 16.16
CA PHE A 589 0.51 -15.20 15.49
C PHE A 589 0.36 -14.95 14.00
N GLU A 590 1.30 -14.22 13.42
CA GLU A 590 1.35 -13.93 12.00
C GLU A 590 2.57 -14.61 11.38
N ILE A 591 2.34 -15.50 10.43
CA ILE A 591 3.39 -16.23 9.71
C ILE A 591 3.47 -15.69 8.28
N THR A 592 4.58 -15.00 7.96
CA THR A 592 4.84 -14.52 6.61
C THR A 592 5.54 -15.60 5.81
N ALA A 593 4.90 -16.09 4.74
CA ALA A 593 5.37 -17.20 3.94
C ALA A 593 4.95 -17.07 2.47
N ARG A 594 5.58 -17.86 1.59
CA ARG A 594 5.22 -18.04 0.18
C ARG A 594 5.47 -19.48 -0.24
N GLY A 595 4.96 -19.89 -1.39
CA GLY A 595 5.29 -21.21 -1.90
C GLY A 595 4.62 -21.59 -3.21
N THR A 596 5.08 -22.68 -3.80
CA THR A 596 4.58 -23.19 -5.08
C THR A 596 3.48 -24.22 -4.84
N LYS A 597 2.45 -24.24 -5.69
CA LYS A 597 1.39 -25.26 -5.65
C LYS A 597 1.83 -26.56 -6.33
N ALA A 598 1.18 -27.66 -5.96
CA ALA A 598 1.12 -28.89 -6.73
C ALA A 598 -0.32 -29.42 -6.69
N GLU A 599 -0.81 -30.01 -7.76
CA GLU A 599 -2.20 -30.46 -7.95
C GLU A 599 -3.24 -29.40 -7.54
N GLY A 600 -2.98 -28.13 -7.89
CA GLY A 600 -3.87 -27.02 -7.57
C GLY A 600 -3.91 -26.60 -6.09
N VAL A 601 -3.14 -27.25 -5.21
CA VAL A 601 -3.11 -26.97 -3.77
C VAL A 601 -1.77 -26.36 -3.37
N TYR A 602 -1.85 -25.23 -2.67
CA TYR A 602 -0.71 -24.52 -2.11
C TYR A 602 -0.27 -25.09 -0.75
N PRO A 603 0.95 -24.74 -0.27
CA PRO A 603 1.46 -25.20 1.02
C PRO A 603 0.52 -24.94 2.19
N ALA A 604 0.33 -25.96 3.02
CA ALA A 604 -0.36 -25.91 4.30
C ALA A 604 0.65 -25.68 5.41
N ILE A 605 0.37 -24.68 6.24
CA ILE A 605 1.17 -24.30 7.40
C ILE A 605 0.35 -24.59 8.65
N ARG A 606 0.84 -25.50 9.48
CA ARG A 606 0.31 -25.75 10.82
C ARG A 606 1.12 -24.98 11.83
N LEU A 607 0.43 -24.23 12.69
CA LEU A 607 1.03 -23.59 13.84
C LEU A 607 0.66 -24.38 15.09
N SER A 608 1.67 -24.76 15.86
CA SER A 608 1.50 -25.48 17.13
C SER A 608 2.14 -24.71 18.26
N LEU A 609 1.48 -24.72 19.42
CA LEU A 609 2.02 -24.24 20.69
C LEU A 609 2.21 -25.44 21.60
N ASP A 610 3.44 -25.63 22.03
CA ASP A 610 3.95 -26.87 22.62
C ASP A 610 3.61 -28.05 21.69
N GLU A 611 2.80 -29.00 22.16
CA GLU A 611 2.35 -30.16 21.38
C GLU A 611 0.94 -30.00 20.80
N LYS A 612 0.27 -28.85 21.03
CA LYS A 612 -1.11 -28.62 20.59
C LYS A 612 -1.14 -27.74 19.34
N SER A 613 -1.82 -28.22 18.29
CA SER A 613 -2.11 -27.41 17.11
C SER A 613 -3.05 -26.25 17.47
N ILE A 614 -2.64 -25.03 17.12
CA ILE A 614 -3.47 -23.81 17.15
C ILE A 614 -4.36 -23.78 15.90
N GLY A 615 -3.85 -24.26 14.77
CA GLY A 615 -4.60 -24.32 13.52
C GLY A 615 -3.71 -24.66 12.33
N GLU A 616 -4.36 -24.95 11.21
CA GLU A 616 -3.70 -25.19 9.92
C GLU A 616 -4.39 -24.35 8.85
N GLN A 617 -3.58 -23.68 8.03
CA GLN A 617 -4.06 -22.82 6.95
C GLN A 617 -3.20 -23.05 5.71
N ASN A 618 -3.82 -23.04 4.54
CA ASN A 618 -3.11 -23.06 3.28
C ASN A 618 -2.79 -21.63 2.82
N LEU A 619 -1.62 -21.46 2.24
CA LEU A 619 -1.36 -20.34 1.36
C LEU A 619 -2.41 -20.33 0.23
N GLN A 620 -2.71 -19.15 -0.29
CA GLN A 620 -3.73 -18.94 -1.33
C GLN A 620 -3.10 -18.47 -2.65
N GLY A 621 -1.77 -18.32 -2.71
CA GLY A 621 -1.04 -17.81 -3.87
C GLY A 621 0.47 -18.00 -3.76
N GLU A 622 1.18 -17.77 -4.87
CA GLU A 622 2.64 -17.95 -4.99
C GLU A 622 3.47 -16.82 -4.34
N GLY A 623 2.86 -15.64 -4.17
CA GLY A 623 3.50 -14.47 -3.57
C GLY A 623 3.71 -14.60 -2.06
N TRP A 624 4.38 -13.62 -1.46
CA TRP A 624 4.44 -13.48 0.00
C TRP A 624 3.05 -13.15 0.56
N GLN A 625 2.64 -13.91 1.58
CA GLN A 625 1.37 -13.78 2.28
C GLN A 625 1.62 -13.91 3.79
N THR A 626 0.72 -13.35 4.60
CA THR A 626 0.80 -13.45 6.06
C THR A 626 -0.43 -14.16 6.61
N LEU A 627 -0.26 -15.42 7.03
CA LEU A 627 -1.30 -16.23 7.67
C LEU A 627 -1.45 -15.82 9.13
N ARG A 628 -2.70 -15.64 9.60
CA ARG A 628 -3.01 -15.17 10.96
C ARG A 628 -3.66 -16.29 11.77
N TYR A 629 -3.07 -16.62 12.90
CA TYR A 629 -3.60 -17.57 13.88
C TYR A 629 -3.89 -16.84 15.20
N GLU A 630 -4.86 -17.34 15.96
CA GLU A 630 -5.26 -16.79 17.25
C GLU A 630 -5.30 -17.91 18.28
N ALA A 631 -4.73 -17.68 19.47
CA ALA A 631 -4.77 -18.64 20.57
C ALA A 631 -4.77 -17.95 21.93
N ASP A 632 -5.51 -18.52 22.86
CA ASP A 632 -5.33 -18.24 24.29
C ASP A 632 -4.08 -18.95 24.79
N VAL A 633 -3.12 -18.18 25.28
CA VAL A 633 -1.83 -18.67 25.75
C VAL A 633 -1.70 -18.37 27.24
N LYS A 634 -1.29 -19.37 28.01
CA LYS A 634 -0.99 -19.19 29.43
C LYS A 634 0.33 -18.43 29.60
N GLN A 635 0.48 -17.75 30.72
CA GLN A 635 1.75 -17.15 31.09
C GLN A 635 2.84 -18.21 31.22
N GLY A 636 4.03 -17.93 30.69
CA GLY A 636 5.21 -18.80 30.77
C GLY A 636 5.96 -18.95 29.45
N VAL A 637 7.01 -19.76 29.46
CA VAL A 637 7.78 -20.09 28.26
C VAL A 637 7.11 -21.26 27.54
N HIS A 638 6.71 -21.02 26.30
CA HIS A 638 6.09 -22.01 25.42
C HIS A 638 6.95 -22.25 24.18
N ARG A 639 6.87 -23.46 23.61
CA ARG A 639 7.53 -23.80 22.35
C ARG A 639 6.57 -23.51 21.20
N VAL A 640 6.94 -22.64 20.27
CA VAL A 640 6.14 -22.39 19.07
C VAL A 640 6.75 -23.17 17.92
N LYS A 641 5.92 -23.88 17.15
CA LYS A 641 6.34 -24.73 16.04
C LYS A 641 5.55 -24.39 14.78
N ILE A 642 6.26 -24.14 13.68
CA ILE A 642 5.70 -23.86 12.34
C ILE A 642 6.02 -25.07 11.45
N GLU A 643 5.00 -25.72 10.92
CA GLU A 643 5.12 -27.00 10.21
C GLU A 643 4.58 -26.88 8.78
N PHE A 644 5.35 -27.35 7.80
CA PHE A 644 4.88 -27.63 6.44
C PHE A 644 4.32 -29.06 6.42
N THR A 645 3.02 -29.23 6.14
CA THR A 645 2.30 -30.48 6.42
C THR A 645 1.82 -31.25 5.19
N ASN A 646 1.85 -30.63 4.01
CA ASN A 646 1.31 -31.22 2.80
C ASN A 646 2.33 -31.23 1.67
N ASP A 647 3.57 -31.68 1.85
CA ASP A 647 4.51 -31.85 0.74
C ASP A 647 3.91 -32.73 -0.38
N LEU A 648 4.21 -32.37 -1.63
CA LEU A 648 3.84 -33.13 -2.81
C LEU A 648 4.79 -32.82 -3.95
N TRP A 649 5.46 -33.86 -4.44
CA TRP A 649 6.23 -33.83 -5.67
C TRP A 649 5.55 -34.71 -6.71
N ARG A 650 4.98 -34.07 -7.74
CA ARG A 650 4.38 -34.73 -8.90
C ARG A 650 4.94 -34.05 -10.15
N PRO A 651 6.08 -34.53 -10.69
CA PRO A 651 6.75 -33.89 -11.81
C PRO A 651 5.79 -33.49 -12.95
N PRO A 652 5.85 -32.24 -13.45
CA PRO A 652 6.88 -31.22 -13.15
C PRO A 652 6.60 -30.38 -11.88
N GLU A 653 5.48 -30.58 -11.21
CA GLU A 653 5.06 -29.78 -10.06
C GLU A 653 5.75 -30.24 -8.76
N ASP A 654 6.13 -29.27 -7.94
CA ASP A 654 6.83 -29.49 -6.68
C ASP A 654 6.38 -28.44 -5.66
N ARG A 655 5.65 -28.88 -4.63
CA ARG A 655 5.09 -28.02 -3.60
C ARG A 655 6.16 -27.68 -2.57
N ASN A 656 6.64 -26.44 -2.61
CA ASN A 656 7.66 -25.95 -1.69
C ASN A 656 7.09 -24.83 -0.82
N LEU A 657 7.56 -24.73 0.42
CA LEU A 657 7.25 -23.64 1.34
C LEU A 657 8.50 -22.81 1.63
N GLU A 658 8.37 -21.49 1.66
CA GLU A 658 9.37 -20.59 2.21
C GLU A 658 8.72 -19.73 3.30
N VAL A 659 9.28 -19.78 4.51
CA VAL A 659 8.80 -19.01 5.66
C VAL A 659 9.84 -17.94 5.97
N LEU A 660 9.42 -16.67 6.00
CA LEU A 660 10.31 -15.55 6.30
C LEU A 660 10.45 -15.35 7.81
N GLN A 661 9.31 -15.18 8.50
CA GLN A 661 9.29 -14.77 9.91
C GLN A 661 7.95 -15.11 10.55
N MET A 662 7.95 -15.11 11.89
CA MET A 662 6.77 -15.10 12.72
C MET A 662 6.70 -13.81 13.52
N ARG A 663 5.53 -13.19 13.59
CA ARG A 663 5.24 -12.07 14.50
C ARG A 663 4.19 -12.50 15.52
N ILE A 664 4.42 -12.23 16.81
CA ILE A 664 3.49 -12.56 17.90
C ILE A 664 3.14 -11.29 18.65
N TYR A 665 1.85 -11.01 18.82
CA TYR A 665 1.39 -9.89 19.65
C TYR A 665 0.15 -10.26 20.44
N ARG A 666 -0.05 -9.58 21.57
CA ARG A 666 -1.26 -9.76 22.38
C ARG A 666 -2.46 -9.23 21.61
N LEU A 667 -3.55 -9.99 21.59
CA LEU A 667 -4.85 -9.48 21.17
C LEU A 667 -5.36 -8.56 22.28
N ILE A 668 -5.42 -7.26 22.00
CA ILE A 668 -6.03 -6.30 22.92
C ILE A 668 -7.53 -6.35 22.67
N ASP A 669 -8.31 -6.49 23.75
CA ASP A 669 -9.76 -6.73 23.71
C ASP A 669 -10.47 -5.82 22.70
N ARG A 670 -11.29 -6.43 21.85
CA ARG A 670 -12.07 -5.76 20.78
C ARG A 670 -13.29 -5.01 21.31
N SER A 671 -13.47 -4.98 22.63
CA SER A 671 -14.59 -4.39 23.36
C SER A 671 -14.17 -3.10 24.06
N GLY A 672 -14.28 -1.99 23.34
CA GLY A 672 -14.30 -0.63 23.89
C GLY A 672 -15.20 0.20 22.98
N GLY A 673 -16.42 0.45 23.47
CA GLY A 673 -17.51 1.10 22.72
C GLY A 673 -17.32 2.59 22.43
#